data_AF-A0A6V7LUE8-F1
#
_entry.id   AF-A0A6V7LUE8-F1
#
_cell.length_a   1.000
_cell.length_b   1.000
_cell.length_c   1.000
_cell.angle_alpha   90.00
_cell.angle_beta   90.00
_cell.angle_gamma   90.00
#
_symmetry.space_group_name_H-M   'P 1'
#
loop_
_entity.id
_entity.type
_entity.pdbx_description
1 polymer ?
#
loop_
_entity_poly.entity_id
_entity_poly.type
_entity_poly.pdbx_seq_one_letter_code
_entity_poly.pdbx_strand_id
1 'polypeptide(L)'
;FIEVGKPARALDTLQEVFRNKKWTYSWSESVLEPIMFKYLDLCVELKKSHIAKEGLFQYRNMFQSVNVGSLENVIRGYLRMAEEKTEAARKQSQQAVVDIDDLDNLATPESILLSAVSGEDAQDRSDRTILTPWVKFLWESYCQCLELLRTNAHVETLYHDIARMAFQFCLEYNRKTEFRKLCEKLRKHLEEICKLPQLVSNVSMNKAETQQLNLETRLIQLDSAIQMELWQEAYKATEDIHGLMNLSKKLPVPKTMANYYQKLAMVFWKAGNYLFHAAALFKLLQLSREMKKNMSAEEQQRMANRVLLATLSIPLPSAHPEFDRFIETDKSPLEKAQKLAVLLGLNQPPTRASLLRDIVRMNVVNLASPQLQELYSWLEVDFHPLELCSRVQSVIQTLQVDETSPLAQYVPALQDVTLVRLVHQVSQVYQTIQFARLLELAKFTTAFHLERLLVDCVRYNDMQIRIDHGKRCIHFGVDLSEAQREDHPDGPVLQAMPSEQIRCQLVNMANVLHRAISVINPNKRKQEREKIRNAMVALYHETKVKEHQRILERQLIIEQRKEYIERVNTIREEEELRRQEELHRQQMIAEQRRLEQEREERERKRQQSEIQQIKDRHLKEKLDQISLTTHGQKVLKKLDEDDIKKLDAEQIAAREAEELQKERRELQQKLKSQEKK
;
A
#
# COMPACT_ATOMS: atom_id res chain seq x y z
N PHE A 1 7.85 -20.87 -46.88
CA PHE A 1 8.49 -19.60 -46.44
C PHE A 1 9.68 -19.84 -45.53
N ILE A 2 9.56 -20.67 -44.49
CA ILE A 2 10.64 -20.97 -43.53
C ILE A 2 11.85 -21.61 -44.23
N GLU A 3 11.64 -22.62 -45.07
CA GLU A 3 12.72 -23.29 -45.84
C GLU A 3 13.48 -22.35 -46.79
N VAL A 4 12.86 -21.24 -47.20
CA VAL A 4 13.46 -20.24 -48.10
C VAL A 4 14.06 -19.07 -47.30
N GLY A 5 14.25 -19.23 -45.98
CA GLY A 5 14.87 -18.23 -45.11
C GLY A 5 14.04 -16.95 -44.92
N LYS A 6 12.72 -16.99 -45.10
CA LYS A 6 11.81 -15.84 -44.93
C LYS A 6 10.84 -16.03 -43.75
N PRO A 7 11.32 -16.08 -42.49
CA PRO A 7 10.49 -16.30 -41.30
C PRO A 7 9.47 -15.18 -41.06
N ALA A 8 9.79 -13.92 -41.39
CA ALA A 8 8.87 -12.81 -41.23
C ALA A 8 7.58 -12.95 -42.07
N ARG A 9 7.70 -13.34 -43.35
CA ARG A 9 6.53 -13.59 -44.21
C ARG A 9 5.71 -14.81 -43.76
N ALA A 10 6.38 -15.82 -43.20
CA ALA A 10 5.69 -16.96 -42.60
C ALA A 10 4.84 -16.52 -41.41
N LEU A 11 5.39 -15.64 -40.56
CA LEU A 11 4.67 -15.08 -39.41
C LEU A 11 3.47 -14.23 -39.85
N ASP A 12 3.63 -13.35 -40.85
CA ASP A 12 2.54 -12.52 -41.39
C ASP A 12 1.37 -13.39 -41.88
N THR A 13 1.68 -14.48 -42.59
CA THR A 13 0.68 -15.42 -43.11
C THR A 13 -0.10 -16.09 -41.97
N LEU A 14 0.59 -16.50 -40.89
CA LEU A 14 -0.05 -17.09 -39.72
C LEU A 14 -0.84 -16.04 -38.91
N GLN A 15 -0.42 -14.78 -38.91
CA GLN A 15 -1.14 -13.69 -38.26
C GLN A 15 -2.50 -13.44 -38.93
N GLU A 16 -2.58 -13.55 -40.26
CA GLU A 16 -3.85 -13.43 -41.00
C GLU A 16 -4.87 -14.48 -40.59
N VAL A 17 -4.43 -15.72 -40.28
CA VAL A 17 -5.29 -16.81 -39.80
C VAL A 17 -6.02 -16.40 -38.52
N PHE A 18 -5.30 -15.85 -37.54
CA PHE A 18 -5.89 -15.45 -36.25
C PHE A 18 -6.61 -14.08 -36.28
N ARG A 19 -6.40 -13.27 -37.33
CA ARG A 19 -7.19 -12.05 -37.57
C ARG A 19 -8.53 -12.34 -38.22
N ASN A 20 -8.64 -13.42 -39.01
CA ASN A 20 -9.83 -13.74 -39.76
C ASN A 20 -10.87 -14.48 -38.91
N LYS A 21 -11.98 -13.79 -38.59
CA LYS A 21 -13.09 -14.33 -37.77
C LYS A 21 -13.71 -15.63 -38.32
N LYS A 22 -13.57 -15.95 -39.61
CA LYS A 22 -14.08 -17.22 -40.16
C LYS A 22 -13.39 -18.43 -39.53
N TRP A 23 -12.09 -18.33 -39.25
CA TRP A 23 -11.33 -19.43 -38.67
C TRP A 23 -11.76 -19.76 -37.24
N THR A 24 -12.30 -18.77 -36.52
CA THR A 24 -12.78 -18.92 -35.15
C THR A 24 -13.92 -19.94 -34.99
N TYR A 25 -14.79 -20.06 -36.00
CA TYR A 25 -15.99 -20.91 -35.91
C TYR A 25 -15.90 -22.18 -36.77
N SER A 26 -14.92 -22.29 -37.66
CA SER A 26 -14.87 -23.34 -38.68
C SER A 26 -13.90 -24.48 -38.37
N TRP A 27 -12.98 -24.33 -37.42
CA TRP A 27 -11.91 -25.31 -37.19
C TRP A 27 -11.78 -25.70 -35.71
N SER A 28 -11.44 -26.97 -35.46
CA SER A 28 -11.24 -27.51 -34.13
C SER A 28 -9.88 -27.13 -33.54
N GLU A 29 -9.80 -27.18 -32.21
CA GLU A 29 -8.58 -26.98 -31.41
C GLU A 29 -7.39 -27.79 -31.93
N SER A 30 -7.59 -29.06 -32.28
CA SER A 30 -6.53 -29.97 -32.75
C SER A 30 -5.77 -29.46 -33.98
N VAL A 31 -6.39 -28.58 -34.78
CA VAL A 31 -5.78 -27.95 -35.95
C VAL A 31 -5.15 -26.61 -35.58
N LEU A 32 -5.81 -25.84 -34.71
CA LEU A 32 -5.40 -24.48 -34.36
C LEU A 32 -4.25 -24.42 -33.35
N GLU A 33 -4.14 -25.40 -32.44
CA GLU A 33 -3.08 -25.46 -31.44
C GLU A 33 -1.68 -25.59 -32.08
N PRO A 34 -1.40 -26.56 -32.98
CA PRO A 34 -0.10 -26.64 -33.65
C PRO A 34 0.25 -25.38 -34.48
N ILE A 35 -0.75 -24.76 -35.10
CA ILE A 35 -0.59 -23.50 -35.86
C ILE A 35 -0.16 -22.38 -34.91
N MET A 36 -0.78 -22.29 -33.73
CA MET A 36 -0.42 -21.31 -32.71
C MET A 36 0.97 -21.56 -32.13
N PHE A 37 1.35 -22.82 -31.88
CA PHE A 37 2.73 -23.16 -31.48
C PHE A 37 3.74 -22.68 -32.51
N LYS A 38 3.49 -22.92 -33.81
CA LYS A 38 4.41 -22.45 -34.86
C LYS A 38 4.42 -20.94 -35.03
N TYR A 39 3.28 -20.28 -34.84
CA TYR A 39 3.18 -18.83 -34.81
C TYR A 39 4.03 -18.24 -33.68
N LEU A 40 3.93 -18.80 -32.47
CA LEU A 40 4.67 -18.32 -31.29
C LEU A 40 6.17 -18.63 -31.37
N ASP A 41 6.55 -19.79 -31.90
CA ASP A 41 7.95 -20.12 -32.21
C ASP A 41 8.60 -19.05 -33.11
N LEU A 42 7.93 -18.69 -34.21
CA LEU A 42 8.39 -17.61 -35.09
C LEU A 42 8.41 -16.23 -34.41
N CYS A 43 7.46 -15.96 -33.50
CA CYS A 43 7.47 -14.73 -32.71
C CYS A 43 8.68 -14.66 -31.77
N VAL A 44 9.06 -15.78 -31.15
CA VAL A 44 10.24 -15.90 -30.28
C VAL A 44 11.52 -15.72 -31.08
N GLU A 45 11.67 -16.41 -32.22
CA GLU A 45 12.86 -16.28 -33.08
C GLU A 45 13.09 -14.85 -33.57
N LEU A 46 12.02 -14.14 -33.92
CA LEU A 46 12.06 -12.76 -34.39
C LEU A 46 12.00 -11.71 -33.27
N LYS A 47 11.89 -12.13 -32.00
CA LYS A 47 11.74 -11.28 -30.81
C LYS A 47 10.57 -10.29 -30.91
N LYS A 48 9.46 -10.69 -31.53
CA LYS A 48 8.28 -9.84 -31.79
C LYS A 48 7.22 -10.04 -30.70
N SER A 49 7.47 -9.51 -29.50
CA SER A 49 6.59 -9.68 -28.33
C SER A 49 5.16 -9.13 -28.57
N HIS A 50 5.03 -7.95 -29.19
CA HIS A 50 3.71 -7.37 -29.49
C HIS A 50 2.84 -8.25 -30.40
N ILE A 51 3.44 -8.93 -31.38
CA ILE A 51 2.74 -9.83 -32.31
C ILE A 51 2.28 -11.09 -31.56
N ALA A 52 3.13 -11.62 -30.67
CA ALA A 52 2.76 -12.73 -29.79
C ALA A 52 1.56 -12.36 -28.89
N LYS A 53 1.57 -11.16 -28.28
CA LYS A 53 0.45 -10.64 -27.48
C LYS A 53 -0.87 -10.60 -28.27
N GLU A 54 -0.86 -10.04 -29.48
CA GLU A 54 -2.06 -9.97 -30.33
C GLU A 54 -2.60 -11.37 -30.64
N GLY A 55 -1.73 -12.30 -31.04
CA GLY A 55 -2.11 -13.67 -31.36
C GLY A 55 -2.70 -14.41 -30.15
N LEU A 56 -2.03 -14.33 -28.99
CA LEU A 56 -2.51 -14.92 -27.74
C LEU A 56 -3.82 -14.33 -27.26
N PHE A 57 -4.05 -13.02 -27.48
CA PHE A 57 -5.33 -12.39 -27.17
C PHE A 57 -6.48 -12.96 -27.99
N GLN A 58 -6.27 -13.16 -29.30
CA GLN A 58 -7.27 -13.79 -30.15
C GLN A 58 -7.49 -15.25 -29.73
N TYR A 59 -6.42 -16.03 -29.53
CA TYR A 59 -6.51 -17.42 -29.11
C TYR A 59 -7.26 -17.60 -27.79
N ARG A 60 -6.99 -16.74 -26.80
CA ARG A 60 -7.72 -16.71 -25.54
C ARG A 60 -9.21 -16.52 -25.77
N ASN A 61 -9.62 -15.54 -26.57
CA ASN A 61 -11.03 -15.28 -26.82
C ASN A 61 -11.74 -16.47 -27.51
N MET A 62 -11.00 -17.27 -28.29
CA MET A 62 -11.51 -18.46 -28.96
C MET A 62 -11.72 -19.64 -28.00
N PHE A 63 -10.77 -19.89 -27.09
CA PHE A 63 -10.73 -21.13 -26.31
C PHE A 63 -11.02 -20.98 -24.81
N GLN A 64 -11.08 -19.76 -24.26
CA GLN A 64 -11.28 -19.55 -22.81
C GLN A 64 -12.57 -20.15 -22.23
N SER A 65 -13.61 -20.36 -23.05
CA SER A 65 -14.88 -20.98 -22.64
C SER A 65 -15.08 -22.39 -23.19
N VAL A 66 -14.21 -22.85 -24.09
CA VAL A 66 -14.36 -24.11 -24.83
C VAL A 66 -13.35 -25.14 -24.35
N ASN A 67 -12.05 -24.81 -24.41
CA ASN A 67 -10.98 -25.64 -23.89
C ASN A 67 -9.87 -24.77 -23.28
N VAL A 68 -9.93 -24.62 -21.96
CA VAL A 68 -8.94 -23.86 -21.18
C VAL A 68 -7.56 -24.55 -21.24
N GLY A 69 -7.52 -25.88 -21.25
CA GLY A 69 -6.26 -26.65 -21.28
C GLY A 69 -5.40 -26.36 -22.50
N SER A 70 -6.01 -26.19 -23.67
CA SER A 70 -5.29 -25.79 -24.90
C SER A 70 -4.60 -24.42 -24.74
N LEU A 71 -5.31 -23.46 -24.16
CA LEU A 71 -4.77 -22.12 -23.89
C LEU A 71 -3.61 -22.20 -22.90
N GLU A 72 -3.72 -23.04 -21.86
CA GLU A 72 -2.63 -23.24 -20.90
C GLU A 72 -1.39 -23.85 -21.56
N ASN A 73 -1.56 -24.89 -22.39
CA ASN A 73 -0.47 -25.56 -23.10
C ASN A 73 0.28 -24.58 -24.01
N VAL A 74 -0.45 -23.79 -24.80
CA VAL A 74 0.12 -22.80 -25.71
C VAL A 74 0.92 -21.73 -24.97
N ILE A 75 0.38 -21.19 -23.86
CA ILE A 75 1.08 -20.15 -23.08
C ILE A 75 2.31 -20.71 -22.38
N ARG A 76 2.21 -21.90 -21.76
CA ARG A 76 3.36 -22.55 -21.13
C ARG A 76 4.43 -22.90 -22.16
N GLY A 77 4.02 -23.35 -23.34
CA GLY A 77 4.89 -23.61 -24.48
C GLY A 77 5.65 -22.37 -24.93
N TYR A 78 4.94 -21.25 -25.10
CA TYR A 78 5.55 -19.97 -25.48
C TYR A 78 6.62 -19.50 -24.48
N LEU A 79 6.30 -19.53 -23.19
CA LEU A 79 7.25 -19.12 -22.15
C LEU A 79 8.46 -20.06 -22.10
N ARG A 80 8.25 -21.38 -22.21
CA ARG A 80 9.35 -22.35 -22.27
C ARG A 80 10.28 -22.12 -23.46
N MET A 81 9.74 -21.88 -24.65
CA MET A 81 10.55 -21.56 -25.84
C MET A 81 11.37 -20.27 -25.63
N ALA A 82 10.78 -19.24 -25.00
CA ALA A 82 11.48 -18.00 -24.70
C ALA A 82 12.59 -18.19 -23.63
N GLU A 83 12.34 -19.00 -22.60
CA GLU A 83 13.31 -19.38 -21.57
C GLU A 83 14.49 -20.15 -22.19
N GLU A 84 14.23 -21.18 -22.99
CA GLU A 84 15.25 -21.99 -23.66
C GLU A 84 16.16 -21.16 -24.57
N LYS A 85 15.58 -20.23 -25.34
CA LYS A 85 16.36 -19.31 -26.20
C LYS A 85 17.19 -18.31 -25.38
N THR A 86 16.67 -17.86 -24.23
CA THR A 86 17.39 -16.94 -23.34
C THR A 86 18.57 -17.66 -22.67
N GLU A 87 18.38 -18.90 -22.23
CA GLU A 87 19.44 -19.72 -21.65
C GLU A 87 20.50 -20.11 -22.68
N ALA A 88 20.10 -20.40 -23.92
CA ALA A 88 21.04 -20.59 -25.02
C ALA A 88 21.88 -19.33 -25.28
N ALA A 89 21.28 -18.14 -25.22
CA ALA A 89 21.99 -16.87 -25.35
C ALA A 89 22.93 -16.59 -24.17
N ARG A 90 22.58 -17.03 -22.95
CA ARG A 90 23.45 -16.96 -21.77
C ARG A 90 24.72 -17.78 -21.97
N LYS A 91 24.57 -19.03 -22.43
CA LYS A 91 25.70 -19.91 -22.75
C LYS A 91 26.57 -19.34 -23.87
N GLN A 92 25.95 -18.77 -24.90
CA GLN A 92 26.69 -18.10 -25.99
C GLN A 92 27.48 -16.88 -25.48
N SER A 93 26.90 -16.08 -24.58
CA SER A 93 27.56 -14.93 -23.98
C SER A 93 28.78 -15.31 -23.15
N GLN A 94 28.65 -16.35 -22.32
CA GLN A 94 29.75 -16.90 -21.52
C GLN A 94 30.87 -17.46 -22.40
N GLN A 95 30.52 -18.22 -23.45
CA GLN A 95 31.51 -18.76 -24.38
C GLN A 95 32.27 -17.65 -25.11
N ALA A 96 31.59 -16.59 -25.54
CA ALA A 96 32.22 -15.46 -26.22
C ALA A 96 33.29 -14.76 -25.35
N VAL A 97 33.14 -14.76 -24.02
CA VAL A 97 34.15 -14.20 -23.11
C VAL A 97 35.34 -15.13 -22.97
N VAL A 98 35.11 -16.44 -22.84
CA VAL A 98 36.20 -17.45 -22.81
C VAL A 98 37.04 -17.38 -24.09
N ASP A 99 36.41 -17.26 -25.24
CA ASP A 99 37.10 -17.15 -26.53
C ASP A 99 37.92 -15.85 -26.67
N ILE A 100 37.57 -14.80 -25.93
CA ILE A 100 38.30 -13.52 -25.89
C ILE A 100 39.46 -13.57 -24.88
N ASP A 101 39.28 -14.27 -23.76
CA ASP A 101 40.28 -14.39 -22.68
C ASP A 101 41.44 -15.35 -23.03
N ASP A 102 41.24 -16.27 -23.99
CA ASP A 102 42.27 -17.17 -24.56
C ASP A 102 43.28 -16.43 -25.47
N LEU A 103 43.02 -15.16 -25.80
CA LEU A 103 44.01 -14.27 -26.42
C LEU A 103 44.85 -13.62 -25.30
N ASP A 104 46.10 -14.04 -25.16
CA ASP A 104 47.13 -13.67 -24.16
C ASP A 104 47.41 -12.16 -23.90
N ASN A 105 46.54 -11.24 -24.33
CA ASN A 105 46.66 -9.79 -24.16
C ASN A 105 45.58 -9.22 -23.22
N LEU A 106 45.65 -9.62 -21.95
CA LEU A 106 44.78 -9.19 -20.84
C LEU A 106 44.73 -7.67 -20.59
N ALA A 107 45.68 -6.90 -21.13
CA ALA A 107 45.86 -5.47 -20.85
C ALA A 107 45.94 -4.65 -22.15
N THR A 108 44.88 -4.70 -22.97
CA THR A 108 44.76 -3.75 -24.07
C THR A 108 44.59 -2.32 -23.52
N PRO A 109 45.25 -1.31 -24.12
CA PRO A 109 45.08 0.09 -23.71
C PRO A 109 43.60 0.54 -23.66
N GLU A 110 42.77 0.01 -24.55
CA GLU A 110 41.33 0.24 -24.60
C GLU A 110 40.59 -0.37 -23.40
N SER A 111 40.95 -1.59 -22.98
CA SER A 111 40.37 -2.23 -21.80
C SER A 111 40.71 -1.47 -20.51
N ILE A 112 41.95 -0.98 -20.40
CA ILE A 112 42.40 -0.17 -19.26
C ILE A 112 41.61 1.15 -19.20
N LEU A 113 41.45 1.86 -20.33
CA LEU A 113 40.67 3.09 -20.39
C LEU A 113 39.20 2.84 -20.02
N LEU A 114 38.61 1.73 -20.45
CA LEU A 114 37.24 1.39 -20.08
C LEU A 114 37.13 1.06 -18.59
N SER A 115 38.09 0.33 -18.01
CA SER A 115 38.12 0.02 -16.57
C SER A 115 38.29 1.26 -15.68
N ALA A 116 38.94 2.31 -16.19
CA ALA A 116 39.08 3.59 -15.49
C ALA A 116 37.78 4.42 -15.47
N VAL A 117 36.83 4.13 -16.38
CA VAL A 117 35.57 4.88 -16.53
C VAL A 117 34.38 4.09 -15.97
N SER A 118 34.35 2.77 -16.13
CA SER A 118 33.32 1.89 -15.59
C SER A 118 33.91 0.63 -14.96
N GLY A 119 33.29 0.16 -13.89
CA GLY A 119 33.61 -1.14 -13.28
C GLY A 119 32.97 -2.33 -14.00
N GLU A 120 32.52 -2.17 -15.25
CA GLU A 120 31.90 -3.24 -16.05
C GLU A 120 33.00 -4.13 -16.65
N ASP A 121 32.95 -5.43 -16.35
CA ASP A 121 33.90 -6.41 -16.87
C ASP A 121 33.56 -6.86 -18.30
N ALA A 122 34.38 -7.75 -18.87
CA ALA A 122 34.14 -8.27 -20.22
C ALA A 122 32.84 -9.08 -20.32
N GLN A 123 32.45 -9.76 -19.23
CA GLN A 123 31.23 -10.55 -19.13
C GLN A 123 29.98 -9.66 -19.18
N ASP A 124 29.96 -8.57 -18.42
CA ASP A 124 28.88 -7.58 -18.42
C ASP A 124 28.65 -6.99 -19.83
N ARG A 125 29.73 -6.73 -20.58
CA ARG A 125 29.65 -6.18 -21.94
C ARG A 125 29.11 -7.20 -22.95
N SER A 126 29.57 -8.45 -22.86
CA SER A 126 29.06 -9.58 -23.66
C SER A 126 27.57 -9.80 -23.36
N ASP A 127 27.20 -9.85 -22.08
CA ASP A 127 25.82 -10.01 -21.62
C ASP A 127 24.93 -8.85 -22.07
N ARG A 128 25.45 -7.63 -22.15
CA ARG A 128 24.69 -6.48 -22.66
C ARG A 128 24.38 -6.59 -24.15
N THR A 129 25.26 -7.20 -24.93
CA THR A 129 25.15 -7.33 -26.39
C THR A 129 24.31 -8.54 -26.78
N ILE A 130 24.59 -9.70 -26.19
CA ILE A 130 24.02 -10.99 -26.58
C ILE A 130 22.80 -11.34 -25.72
N LEU A 131 22.96 -11.35 -24.40
CA LEU A 131 21.95 -11.86 -23.46
C LEU A 131 20.81 -10.87 -23.19
N THR A 132 21.12 -9.60 -22.96
CA THR A 132 20.16 -8.56 -22.53
C THR A 132 18.96 -8.39 -23.46
N PRO A 133 19.09 -8.44 -24.80
CA PRO A 133 17.93 -8.42 -25.69
C PRO A 133 16.95 -9.57 -25.46
N TRP A 134 17.47 -10.77 -25.16
CA TRP A 134 16.64 -11.95 -24.86
C TRP A 134 16.00 -11.86 -23.49
N VAL A 135 16.74 -11.40 -22.47
CA VAL A 135 16.21 -11.15 -21.12
C VAL A 135 15.08 -10.12 -21.16
N LYS A 136 15.22 -9.04 -21.94
CA LYS A 136 14.14 -8.05 -22.14
C LYS A 136 12.92 -8.67 -22.82
N PHE A 137 13.13 -9.46 -23.88
CA PHE A 137 12.04 -10.15 -24.57
C PHE A 137 11.31 -11.15 -23.66
N LEU A 138 12.04 -11.93 -22.86
CA LEU A 138 11.48 -12.88 -21.91
C LEU A 138 10.68 -12.16 -20.81
N TRP A 139 11.23 -11.07 -20.26
CA TRP A 139 10.51 -10.21 -19.32
C TRP A 139 9.20 -9.65 -19.88
N GLU A 140 9.24 -9.13 -21.11
CA GLU A 140 8.03 -8.66 -21.81
C GLU A 140 7.01 -9.78 -22.01
N SER A 141 7.49 -10.99 -22.33
CA SER A 141 6.65 -12.17 -22.51
C SER A 141 5.90 -12.52 -21.23
N TYR A 142 6.59 -12.58 -20.07
CA TYR A 142 5.92 -12.75 -18.78
C TYR A 142 4.90 -11.63 -18.51
N CYS A 143 5.29 -10.37 -18.73
CA CYS A 143 4.41 -9.22 -18.49
C CYS A 143 3.11 -9.28 -19.31
N GLN A 144 3.21 -9.70 -20.57
CA GLN A 144 2.09 -9.82 -21.50
C GLN A 144 1.19 -11.01 -21.14
N CYS A 145 1.76 -12.15 -20.77
CA CYS A 145 1.00 -13.30 -20.29
C CYS A 145 0.24 -12.96 -18.99
N LEU A 146 0.87 -12.27 -18.03
CA LEU A 146 0.19 -11.83 -16.80
C LEU A 146 -0.95 -10.85 -17.11
N GLU A 147 -0.73 -9.89 -18.01
CA GLU A 147 -1.76 -8.93 -18.45
C GLU A 147 -2.96 -9.64 -19.11
N LEU A 148 -2.69 -10.67 -19.90
CA LEU A 148 -3.69 -11.44 -20.64
C LEU A 148 -4.61 -12.24 -19.71
N LEU A 149 -4.08 -12.76 -18.61
CA LEU A 149 -4.76 -13.72 -17.74
C LEU A 149 -5.40 -13.10 -16.48
N ARG A 150 -5.02 -11.86 -16.10
CA ARG A 150 -5.31 -11.23 -14.80
C ARG A 150 -6.75 -11.26 -14.30
N THR A 151 -7.77 -11.19 -15.18
CA THR A 151 -9.18 -11.09 -14.76
C THR A 151 -9.98 -12.38 -14.90
N ASN A 152 -9.41 -13.42 -15.54
CA ASN A 152 -10.18 -14.60 -15.92
C ASN A 152 -10.01 -15.71 -14.87
N ALA A 153 -11.13 -16.09 -14.23
CA ALA A 153 -11.13 -17.10 -13.17
C ALA A 153 -10.75 -18.52 -13.65
N HIS A 154 -10.94 -18.84 -14.94
CA HIS A 154 -10.65 -20.18 -15.46
C HIS A 154 -9.15 -20.47 -15.60
N VAL A 155 -8.32 -19.43 -15.69
CA VAL A 155 -6.86 -19.52 -15.90
C VAL A 155 -6.08 -18.87 -14.75
N GLU A 156 -6.72 -18.72 -13.60
CA GLU A 156 -6.14 -18.08 -12.43
C GLU A 156 -4.92 -18.84 -11.89
N THR A 157 -5.00 -20.18 -11.88
CA THR A 157 -3.88 -21.07 -11.53
C THR A 157 -2.65 -20.80 -12.39
N LEU A 158 -2.83 -20.76 -13.73
CA LEU A 158 -1.79 -20.44 -14.67
C LEU A 158 -1.22 -19.03 -14.45
N TYR A 159 -2.06 -18.03 -14.20
CA TYR A 159 -1.61 -16.67 -13.90
C TYR A 159 -0.65 -16.64 -12.69
N HIS A 160 -1.01 -17.33 -11.61
CA HIS A 160 -0.17 -17.39 -10.42
C HIS A 160 1.12 -18.19 -10.65
N ASP A 161 1.07 -19.29 -11.41
CA ASP A 161 2.28 -20.02 -11.79
C ASP A 161 3.24 -19.15 -12.61
N ILE A 162 2.74 -18.39 -13.58
CA ILE A 162 3.53 -17.47 -14.39
C ILE A 162 4.12 -16.35 -13.52
N ALA A 163 3.37 -15.83 -12.54
CA ALA A 163 3.89 -14.83 -11.61
C ALA A 163 5.06 -15.39 -10.78
N ARG A 164 4.95 -16.65 -10.31
CA ARG A 164 6.03 -17.36 -9.60
C ARG A 164 7.26 -17.56 -10.50
N MET A 165 7.06 -18.00 -11.74
CA MET A 165 8.13 -18.12 -12.74
C MET A 165 8.81 -16.77 -13.02
N ALA A 166 8.04 -15.69 -13.13
CA ALA A 166 8.58 -14.34 -13.34
C ALA A 166 9.43 -13.85 -12.16
N PHE A 167 9.08 -14.20 -10.91
CA PHE A 167 9.94 -13.94 -9.75
C PHE A 167 11.24 -14.76 -9.81
N GLN A 168 11.15 -16.04 -10.15
CA GLN A 168 12.33 -16.90 -10.34
C GLN A 168 13.26 -16.36 -11.43
N PHE A 169 12.70 -15.90 -12.56
CA PHE A 169 13.44 -15.21 -13.61
C PHE A 169 14.16 -13.96 -13.08
N CYS A 170 13.47 -13.12 -12.29
CA CYS A 170 14.09 -11.92 -11.73
C CYS A 170 15.27 -12.28 -10.80
N LEU A 171 15.15 -13.37 -10.04
CA LEU A 171 16.19 -13.88 -9.16
C LEU A 171 17.38 -14.43 -9.96
N GLU A 172 17.12 -15.31 -10.93
CA GLU A 172 18.13 -16.00 -11.73
C GLU A 172 19.01 -15.05 -12.55
N TYR A 173 18.43 -14.00 -13.11
CA TYR A 173 19.14 -12.98 -13.89
C TYR A 173 19.44 -11.70 -13.09
N ASN A 174 19.27 -11.73 -11.76
CA ASN A 174 19.51 -10.60 -10.83
C ASN A 174 18.88 -9.26 -11.26
N ARG A 175 17.65 -9.30 -11.78
CA ARG A 175 16.93 -8.16 -12.37
C ARG A 175 16.11 -7.37 -11.35
N LYS A 176 16.80 -6.58 -10.52
CA LYS A 176 16.19 -5.78 -9.43
C LYS A 176 15.16 -4.75 -9.93
N THR A 177 15.33 -4.18 -11.13
CA THR A 177 14.39 -3.19 -11.71
C THR A 177 13.08 -3.81 -12.15
N GLU A 178 13.15 -4.93 -12.85
CA GLU A 178 12.00 -5.71 -13.33
C GLU A 178 11.24 -6.31 -12.15
N PHE A 179 11.94 -6.78 -11.11
CA PHE A 179 11.33 -7.22 -9.86
C PHE A 179 10.39 -6.15 -9.25
N ARG A 180 10.86 -4.90 -9.12
CA ARG A 180 10.03 -3.79 -8.61
C ARG A 180 8.80 -3.54 -9.49
N LYS A 181 9.00 -3.55 -10.82
CA LYS A 181 7.90 -3.41 -11.78
C LYS A 181 6.89 -4.56 -11.67
N LEU A 182 7.35 -5.79 -11.41
CA LEU A 182 6.49 -6.95 -11.19
C LEU A 182 5.62 -6.75 -9.95
N CYS A 183 6.22 -6.36 -8.82
CA CYS A 183 5.50 -6.07 -7.57
C CYS A 183 4.40 -5.03 -7.79
N GLU A 184 4.71 -3.89 -8.44
CA GLU A 184 3.73 -2.85 -8.76
C GLU A 184 2.64 -3.34 -9.70
N LYS A 185 2.99 -4.10 -10.75
CA LYS A 185 2.02 -4.67 -11.68
C LYS A 185 1.05 -5.60 -10.97
N LEU A 186 1.54 -6.47 -10.09
CA LEU A 186 0.68 -7.38 -9.32
C LEU A 186 -0.21 -6.64 -8.30
N ARG A 187 0.22 -5.50 -7.75
CA ARG A 187 -0.65 -4.63 -6.92
C ARG A 187 -1.77 -4.00 -7.75
N LYS A 188 -1.43 -3.43 -8.91
CA LYS A 188 -2.41 -2.88 -9.86
C LYS A 188 -3.44 -3.92 -10.30
N HIS A 189 -2.99 -5.13 -10.65
CA HIS A 189 -3.90 -6.23 -11.01
C HIS A 189 -4.83 -6.59 -9.84
N LEU A 190 -4.33 -6.63 -8.60
CA LEU A 190 -5.16 -6.90 -7.42
C LEU A 190 -6.21 -5.79 -7.20
N GLU A 191 -5.83 -4.52 -7.33
CA GLU A 191 -6.76 -3.38 -7.24
C GLU A 191 -7.85 -3.43 -8.32
N GLU A 192 -7.50 -3.83 -9.54
CA GLU A 192 -8.45 -4.03 -10.64
C GLU A 192 -9.41 -5.18 -10.33
N ILE A 193 -8.91 -6.33 -9.86
CA ILE A 193 -9.73 -7.49 -9.48
C ILE A 193 -10.74 -7.11 -8.38
N CYS A 194 -10.34 -6.32 -7.38
CA CYS A 194 -11.25 -5.86 -6.32
C CYS A 194 -12.39 -4.95 -6.83
N LYS A 195 -12.24 -4.30 -7.99
CA LYS A 195 -13.27 -3.44 -8.59
C LYS A 195 -14.19 -4.18 -9.57
N LEU A 196 -13.88 -5.42 -9.94
CA LEU A 196 -14.65 -6.19 -10.91
C LEU A 196 -16.03 -6.59 -10.33
N PRO A 197 -17.10 -6.61 -11.17
CA PRO A 197 -18.37 -7.16 -10.77
C PRO A 197 -18.24 -8.67 -10.54
N GLN A 198 -19.02 -9.20 -9.60
CA GLN A 198 -19.05 -10.62 -9.24
C GLN A 198 -19.72 -11.45 -10.34
N LEU A 199 -18.94 -11.82 -11.35
CA LEU A 199 -19.34 -12.73 -12.44
C LEU A 199 -18.56 -14.04 -12.31
N VAL A 200 -19.15 -15.14 -12.80
CA VAL A 200 -18.51 -16.47 -12.73
C VAL A 200 -17.19 -16.52 -13.50
N SER A 201 -17.09 -15.80 -14.62
CA SER A 201 -15.89 -15.68 -15.45
C SER A 201 -14.81 -14.79 -14.84
N ASN A 202 -15.15 -13.91 -13.89
CA ASN A 202 -14.22 -12.98 -13.28
C ASN A 202 -13.58 -13.59 -12.02
N VAL A 203 -12.30 -13.30 -11.81
CA VAL A 203 -11.63 -13.59 -10.54
C VAL A 203 -12.35 -12.83 -9.41
N SER A 204 -12.59 -13.51 -8.28
CA SER A 204 -13.31 -12.95 -7.15
C SER A 204 -12.57 -13.19 -5.85
N MET A 205 -12.21 -12.11 -5.17
CA MET A 205 -11.53 -12.15 -3.86
C MET A 205 -12.39 -12.75 -2.74
N ASN A 206 -13.66 -13.05 -2.98
CA ASN A 206 -14.51 -13.75 -2.01
C ASN A 206 -14.28 -15.27 -2.00
N LYS A 207 -13.64 -15.83 -3.05
CA LYS A 207 -13.33 -17.26 -3.14
C LYS A 207 -12.09 -17.57 -2.30
N ALA A 208 -12.17 -18.61 -1.47
CA ALA A 208 -11.07 -19.01 -0.60
C ALA A 208 -9.84 -19.50 -1.39
N GLU A 209 -10.05 -20.22 -2.49
CA GLU A 209 -8.99 -20.72 -3.38
C GLU A 209 -8.20 -19.55 -4.01
N THR A 210 -8.90 -18.55 -4.54
CA THR A 210 -8.31 -17.31 -5.08
C THR A 210 -7.46 -16.59 -4.04
N GLN A 211 -7.98 -16.45 -2.81
CA GLN A 211 -7.22 -15.83 -1.72
C GLN A 211 -5.95 -16.61 -1.39
N GLN A 212 -6.03 -17.94 -1.36
CA GLN A 212 -4.89 -18.81 -1.10
C GLN A 212 -3.82 -18.68 -2.18
N LEU A 213 -4.20 -18.72 -3.46
CA LEU A 213 -3.27 -18.55 -4.59
C LEU A 213 -2.55 -17.19 -4.53
N ASN A 214 -3.28 -16.12 -4.19
CA ASN A 214 -2.71 -14.80 -3.98
C ASN A 214 -1.71 -14.78 -2.83
N LEU A 215 -2.05 -15.34 -1.67
CA LEU A 215 -1.16 -15.42 -0.51
C LEU A 215 0.13 -16.21 -0.82
N GLU A 216 0.02 -17.37 -1.47
CA GLU A 216 1.16 -18.19 -1.86
C GLU A 216 2.10 -17.43 -2.82
N THR A 217 1.54 -16.72 -3.80
CA THR A 217 2.31 -15.92 -4.75
C THR A 217 3.02 -14.76 -4.05
N ARG A 218 2.36 -14.09 -3.10
CA ARG A 218 2.94 -12.99 -2.32
C ARG A 218 4.02 -13.47 -1.35
N LEU A 219 3.91 -14.69 -0.82
CA LEU A 219 4.99 -15.30 -0.03
C LEU A 219 6.23 -15.57 -0.87
N ILE A 220 6.06 -16.03 -2.11
CA ILE A 220 7.18 -16.21 -3.05
C ILE A 220 7.78 -14.85 -3.42
N GLN A 221 6.95 -13.81 -3.61
CA GLN A 221 7.41 -12.43 -3.78
C GLN A 221 8.27 -11.97 -2.59
N LEU A 222 7.81 -12.21 -1.35
CA LEU A 222 8.57 -11.87 -0.15
C LEU A 222 9.90 -12.62 -0.08
N ASP A 223 9.89 -13.93 -0.34
CA ASP A 223 11.11 -14.76 -0.32
C ASP A 223 12.12 -14.31 -1.39
N SER A 224 11.65 -14.04 -2.60
CA SER A 224 12.48 -13.55 -3.69
C SER A 224 13.04 -12.15 -3.40
N ALA A 225 12.23 -11.26 -2.81
CA ALA A 225 12.69 -9.93 -2.41
C ALA A 225 13.81 -10.00 -1.36
N ILE A 226 13.68 -10.93 -0.41
CA ILE A 226 14.67 -11.20 0.62
C ILE A 226 15.97 -11.74 0.00
N GLN A 227 15.89 -12.72 -0.91
CA GLN A 227 17.07 -13.32 -1.55
C GLN A 227 17.83 -12.31 -2.42
N MET A 228 17.13 -11.34 -3.02
CA MET A 228 17.73 -10.23 -3.78
C MET A 228 18.15 -9.03 -2.90
N GLU A 229 17.98 -9.14 -1.57
CA GLU A 229 18.26 -8.10 -0.57
C GLU A 229 17.50 -6.77 -0.79
N LEU A 230 16.31 -6.86 -1.38
CA LEU A 230 15.41 -5.72 -1.60
C LEU A 230 14.52 -5.50 -0.37
N TRP A 231 15.11 -5.08 0.74
CA TRP A 231 14.42 -4.96 2.04
C TRP A 231 13.18 -4.07 2.03
N GLN A 232 13.19 -2.97 1.25
CA GLN A 232 12.00 -2.12 1.09
C GLN A 232 10.85 -2.82 0.36
N GLU A 233 11.16 -3.64 -0.65
CA GLU A 233 10.13 -4.41 -1.36
C GLU A 233 9.66 -5.60 -0.52
N ALA A 234 10.53 -6.20 0.30
CA ALA A 234 10.13 -7.20 1.28
C ALA A 234 9.16 -6.60 2.32
N TYR A 235 9.40 -5.38 2.77
CA TYR A 235 8.48 -4.66 3.67
C TYR A 235 7.11 -4.42 3.00
N LYS A 236 7.08 -3.84 1.79
CA LYS A 236 5.82 -3.64 1.06
C LYS A 236 5.09 -4.96 0.78
N ALA A 237 5.82 -6.03 0.45
CA ALA A 237 5.23 -7.36 0.26
C ALA A 237 4.60 -7.89 1.56
N THR A 238 5.18 -7.57 2.72
CA THR A 238 4.60 -7.90 4.04
C THR A 238 3.30 -7.14 4.27
N GLU A 239 3.26 -5.84 3.94
CA GLU A 239 2.02 -5.04 3.97
C GLU A 239 0.96 -5.61 3.03
N ASP A 240 1.34 -5.99 1.80
CA ASP A 240 0.44 -6.59 0.82
C ASP A 240 -0.16 -7.91 1.35
N ILE A 241 0.65 -8.78 1.97
CA ILE A 241 0.21 -10.04 2.58
C ILE A 241 -0.75 -9.76 3.73
N HIS A 242 -0.42 -8.82 4.62
CA HIS A 242 -1.30 -8.42 5.72
C HIS A 242 -2.63 -7.84 5.24
N GLY A 243 -2.61 -6.99 4.21
CA GLY A 243 -3.82 -6.49 3.56
C GLY A 243 -4.70 -7.60 3.01
N LEU A 244 -4.11 -8.59 2.33
CA LEU A 244 -4.84 -9.76 1.82
C LEU A 244 -5.47 -10.62 2.93
N MET A 245 -4.78 -10.78 4.06
CA MET A 245 -5.33 -11.50 5.22
C MET A 245 -6.57 -10.80 5.78
N ASN A 246 -6.57 -9.46 5.83
CA ASN A 246 -7.70 -8.67 6.34
C ASN A 246 -8.87 -8.59 5.36
N LEU A 247 -8.60 -8.70 4.05
CA LEU A 247 -9.66 -8.78 3.03
C LEU A 247 -10.41 -10.12 3.10
N SER A 248 -9.78 -11.18 3.60
CA SER A 248 -10.43 -12.47 3.77
C SER A 248 -11.28 -12.53 5.03
N LYS A 249 -12.50 -13.06 4.90
CA LYS A 249 -13.33 -13.44 6.04
C LYS A 249 -12.93 -14.80 6.64
N LYS A 250 -12.13 -15.60 5.93
CA LYS A 250 -11.67 -16.92 6.39
C LYS A 250 -10.22 -16.82 6.82
N LEU A 251 -9.89 -17.47 7.94
CA LEU A 251 -8.50 -17.52 8.40
C LEU A 251 -7.63 -18.25 7.35
N PRO A 252 -6.46 -17.70 6.99
CA PRO A 252 -5.55 -18.35 6.05
C PRO A 252 -5.09 -19.72 6.55
N VAL A 253 -4.65 -20.57 5.62
CA VAL A 253 -4.12 -21.90 5.94
C VAL A 253 -2.93 -21.74 6.90
N PRO A 254 -2.93 -22.42 8.07
CA PRO A 254 -1.91 -22.19 9.08
C PRO A 254 -0.47 -22.46 8.63
N LYS A 255 -0.24 -23.40 7.69
CA LYS A 255 1.10 -23.63 7.09
C LYS A 255 1.64 -22.41 6.36
N THR A 256 0.78 -21.72 5.63
CA THR A 256 1.07 -20.47 4.91
C THR A 256 1.41 -19.36 5.90
N MET A 257 0.67 -19.28 7.00
CA MET A 257 0.93 -18.34 8.09
C MET A 257 2.25 -18.59 8.83
N ALA A 258 2.63 -19.86 9.02
CA ALA A 258 3.91 -20.20 9.62
C ALA A 258 5.08 -19.71 8.75
N ASN A 259 4.99 -19.90 7.43
CA ASN A 259 5.99 -19.36 6.50
C ASN A 259 6.04 -17.82 6.53
N TYR A 260 4.88 -17.16 6.57
CA TYR A 260 4.80 -15.70 6.73
C TYR A 260 5.56 -15.22 7.97
N TYR A 261 5.24 -15.74 9.16
CA TYR A 261 5.92 -15.31 10.39
C TYR A 261 7.41 -15.66 10.41
N GLN A 262 7.82 -16.79 9.80
CA GLN A 262 9.22 -17.15 9.67
C GLN A 262 9.99 -16.12 8.82
N LYS A 263 9.46 -15.73 7.66
CA LYS A 263 10.08 -14.73 6.79
C LYS A 263 10.03 -13.34 7.41
N LEU A 264 8.91 -12.97 8.03
CA LEU A 264 8.73 -11.70 8.73
C LEU A 264 9.73 -11.54 9.89
N ALA A 265 9.95 -12.60 10.68
CA ALA A 265 10.97 -12.59 11.72
C ALA A 265 12.36 -12.28 11.12
N MET A 266 12.70 -12.83 9.96
CA MET A 266 13.98 -12.56 9.32
C MET A 266 14.09 -11.12 8.81
N VAL A 267 13.01 -10.56 8.25
CA VAL A 267 12.95 -9.14 7.84
C VAL A 267 13.18 -8.23 9.05
N PHE A 268 12.52 -8.49 10.18
CA PHE A 268 12.72 -7.68 11.40
C PHE A 268 14.13 -7.78 11.95
N TRP A 269 14.76 -8.95 11.89
CA TRP A 269 16.15 -9.13 12.30
C TRP A 269 17.10 -8.29 11.44
N LYS A 270 16.97 -8.36 10.12
CA LYS A 270 17.82 -7.61 9.18
C LYS A 270 17.56 -6.11 9.22
N ALA A 271 16.35 -5.69 9.61
CA ALA A 271 16.02 -4.29 9.87
C ALA A 271 16.52 -3.77 11.23
N GLY A 272 17.15 -4.60 12.07
CA GLY A 272 17.61 -4.22 13.42
C GLY A 272 16.49 -4.11 14.47
N ASN A 273 15.27 -4.55 14.15
CA ASN A 273 14.11 -4.49 15.05
C ASN A 273 13.97 -5.78 15.86
N TYR A 274 14.89 -6.01 16.79
CA TYR A 274 14.98 -7.27 17.57
C TYR A 274 13.72 -7.59 18.40
N LEU A 275 13.05 -6.55 18.91
CA LEU A 275 11.79 -6.69 19.65
C LEU A 275 10.68 -7.31 18.80
N PHE A 276 10.50 -6.78 17.57
CA PHE A 276 9.51 -7.30 16.61
C PHE A 276 9.92 -8.68 16.07
N HIS A 277 11.23 -8.94 15.92
CA HIS A 277 11.75 -10.26 15.60
C HIS A 277 11.34 -11.32 16.65
N ALA A 278 11.58 -11.04 17.93
CA ALA A 278 11.22 -11.94 19.02
C ALA A 278 9.70 -12.14 19.10
N ALA A 279 8.91 -11.08 18.93
CA ALA A 279 7.45 -11.17 18.87
C ALA A 279 6.95 -12.02 17.68
N ALA A 280 7.56 -11.90 16.50
CA ALA A 280 7.25 -12.71 15.32
C ALA A 280 7.53 -14.21 15.57
N LEU A 281 8.67 -14.53 16.18
CA LEU A 281 9.00 -15.90 16.56
C LEU A 281 8.05 -16.46 17.62
N PHE A 282 7.64 -15.64 18.58
CA PHE A 282 6.64 -16.04 19.57
C PHE A 282 5.29 -16.35 18.93
N LYS A 283 4.83 -15.52 17.98
CA LYS A 283 3.63 -15.80 17.17
C LYS A 283 3.75 -17.09 16.36
N LEU A 284 4.92 -17.33 15.76
CA LEU A 284 5.21 -18.56 15.02
C LEU A 284 5.11 -19.80 15.94
N LEU A 285 5.65 -19.74 17.16
CA LEU A 285 5.55 -20.81 18.15
C LEU A 285 4.10 -21.06 18.58
N GLN A 286 3.33 -20.00 18.86
CA GLN A 286 1.91 -20.12 19.21
C GLN A 286 1.13 -20.84 18.10
N LEU A 287 1.26 -20.36 16.86
CA LEU A 287 0.61 -20.94 15.70
C LEU A 287 1.01 -22.41 15.49
N SER A 288 2.29 -22.73 15.62
CA SER A 288 2.78 -24.10 15.39
C SER A 288 2.23 -25.09 16.41
N ARG A 289 2.08 -24.67 17.68
CA ARG A 289 1.44 -25.46 18.73
C ARG A 289 -0.05 -25.69 18.48
N GLU A 290 -0.76 -24.68 17.96
CA GLU A 290 -2.18 -24.81 17.61
C GLU A 290 -2.38 -25.76 16.41
N MET A 291 -1.46 -25.71 15.44
CA MET A 291 -1.52 -26.54 14.23
C MET A 291 -1.25 -28.01 14.46
N LYS A 292 -0.14 -28.33 15.15
CA LYS A 292 0.36 -29.69 15.29
C LYS A 292 0.04 -30.19 16.69
N LYS A 293 -1.12 -30.84 16.86
CA LYS A 293 -1.52 -31.44 18.15
C LYS A 293 -0.49 -32.42 18.72
N ASN A 294 0.33 -33.04 17.86
CA ASN A 294 1.41 -33.96 18.22
C ASN A 294 2.79 -33.45 17.74
N MET A 295 3.18 -32.20 18.05
CA MET A 295 4.57 -31.77 17.80
C MET A 295 5.54 -32.65 18.58
N SER A 296 6.67 -33.01 17.94
CA SER A 296 7.74 -33.69 18.66
C SER A 296 8.29 -32.78 19.76
N ALA A 297 8.65 -33.36 20.90
CA ALA A 297 9.25 -32.62 22.01
C ALA A 297 10.53 -31.89 21.58
N GLU A 298 11.30 -32.49 20.67
CA GLU A 298 12.53 -31.90 20.12
C GLU A 298 12.26 -30.67 19.24
N GLU A 299 11.26 -30.74 18.34
CA GLU A 299 10.89 -29.58 17.51
C GLU A 299 10.34 -28.44 18.39
N GLN A 300 9.52 -28.78 19.39
CA GLN A 300 8.98 -27.81 20.34
C GLN A 300 10.09 -27.14 21.17
N GLN A 301 11.06 -27.92 21.66
CA GLN A 301 12.21 -27.40 22.39
C GLN A 301 13.08 -26.51 21.51
N ARG A 302 13.33 -26.89 20.25
CA ARG A 302 14.10 -26.08 19.30
C ARG A 302 13.47 -24.71 19.06
N MET A 303 12.16 -24.67 18.88
CA MET A 303 11.42 -23.41 18.72
C MET A 303 11.41 -22.59 20.01
N ALA A 304 11.22 -23.23 21.17
CA ALA A 304 11.26 -22.57 22.48
C ALA A 304 12.63 -21.96 22.78
N ASN A 305 13.72 -22.69 22.49
CA ASN A 305 15.10 -22.20 22.60
C ASN A 305 15.29 -20.92 21.80
N ARG A 306 14.83 -20.92 20.54
CA ARG A 306 14.96 -19.77 19.65
C ARG A 306 14.15 -18.57 20.14
N VAL A 307 12.90 -18.76 20.57
CA VAL A 307 12.05 -17.69 21.09
C VAL A 307 12.60 -17.09 22.38
N LEU A 308 13.03 -17.95 23.31
CA LEU A 308 13.58 -17.53 24.60
C LEU A 308 14.88 -16.74 24.39
N LEU A 309 15.81 -17.27 23.60
CA LEU A 309 17.07 -16.62 23.32
C LEU A 309 16.88 -15.30 22.55
N ALA A 310 15.97 -15.25 21.57
CA ALA A 310 15.65 -14.02 20.86
C ALA A 310 15.07 -12.94 21.79
N THR A 311 14.21 -13.32 22.74
CA THR A 311 13.64 -12.37 23.72
C THR A 311 14.68 -11.88 24.71
N LEU A 312 15.54 -12.77 25.23
CA LEU A 312 16.61 -12.39 26.15
C LEU A 312 17.65 -11.50 25.47
N SER A 313 17.85 -11.65 24.17
CA SER A 313 18.81 -10.86 23.38
C SER A 313 18.23 -9.54 22.85
N ILE A 314 17.04 -9.13 23.27
CA ILE A 314 16.51 -7.79 22.96
C ILE A 314 17.39 -6.76 23.70
N PRO A 315 18.05 -5.83 22.98
CA PRO A 315 18.90 -4.83 23.60
C PRO A 315 18.17 -4.02 24.68
N LEU A 316 18.87 -3.77 25.79
CA LEU A 316 18.35 -3.08 26.96
C LEU A 316 18.37 -1.55 26.96
N PRO A 317 18.98 -0.81 26.02
CA PRO A 317 18.68 0.60 25.87
C PRO A 317 17.34 0.77 25.15
N SER A 318 16.49 1.68 25.64
CA SER A 318 15.27 2.10 24.93
C SER A 318 15.69 2.60 23.54
N ALA A 319 15.45 1.78 22.51
CA ALA A 319 15.88 2.04 21.14
C ALA A 319 15.14 3.26 20.58
N HIS A 320 15.59 4.44 20.96
CA HIS A 320 15.25 5.69 20.34
C HIS A 320 16.43 6.07 19.46
N PRO A 321 16.32 5.91 18.12
CA PRO A 321 17.30 6.45 17.21
C PRO A 321 17.38 7.95 17.49
N GLU A 322 18.52 8.44 17.95
CA GLU A 322 18.71 9.85 18.29
C GLU A 322 18.42 10.78 17.12
N PHE A 323 18.52 10.25 15.90
CA PHE A 323 18.09 10.91 14.68
C PHE A 323 16.65 11.42 14.77
N ASP A 324 15.72 10.71 15.41
CA ASP A 324 14.33 11.15 15.57
C ASP A 324 14.20 12.33 16.58
N ARG A 325 15.24 12.61 17.38
CA ARG A 325 15.30 13.79 18.28
C ARG A 325 15.77 15.05 17.56
N PHE A 326 16.59 14.89 16.52
CA PHE A 326 17.21 15.99 15.77
C PHE A 326 16.59 16.21 14.38
N ILE A 327 15.80 15.25 13.89
CA ILE A 327 15.12 15.30 12.61
C ILE A 327 13.61 15.21 12.88
N GLU A 328 12.89 16.29 12.59
CA GLU A 328 11.43 16.27 12.56
C GLU A 328 10.98 15.37 11.40
N THR A 329 10.72 14.10 11.69
CA THR A 329 10.07 13.21 10.73
C THR A 329 8.54 13.31 10.90
N ASP A 330 7.79 13.30 9.79
CA ASP A 330 6.32 13.40 9.76
C ASP A 330 5.57 12.37 10.62
N LYS A 331 6.24 11.29 11.07
CA LYS A 331 5.63 10.18 11.83
C LYS A 331 6.40 9.92 13.10
N SER A 332 5.68 9.93 14.23
CA SER A 332 6.26 9.61 15.53
C SER A 332 6.83 8.18 15.56
N PRO A 333 7.88 7.90 16.37
CA PRO A 333 8.39 6.53 16.57
C PRO A 333 7.29 5.56 17.01
N LEU A 334 6.32 6.04 17.79
CA LEU A 334 5.16 5.27 18.24
C LEU A 334 4.26 4.86 17.07
N GLU A 335 3.97 5.75 16.11
CA GLU A 335 3.21 5.40 14.91
C GLU A 335 3.93 4.38 14.04
N LYS A 336 5.26 4.52 13.89
CA LYS A 336 6.08 3.52 13.19
C LYS A 336 5.95 2.16 13.88
N ALA A 337 6.10 2.11 15.21
CA ALA A 337 5.95 0.88 16.00
C ALA A 337 4.54 0.28 15.93
N GLN A 338 3.49 1.11 15.95
CA GLN A 338 2.09 0.66 15.78
C GLN A 338 1.87 0.02 14.42
N LYS A 339 2.40 0.60 13.33
CA LYS A 339 2.32 -0.02 12.00
C LYS A 339 2.98 -1.39 11.96
N LEU A 340 4.16 -1.54 12.57
CA LEU A 340 4.84 -2.84 12.66
C LEU A 340 4.06 -3.85 13.54
N ALA A 341 3.42 -3.39 14.60
CA ALA A 341 2.58 -4.23 15.47
C ALA A 341 1.37 -4.79 14.71
N VAL A 342 0.73 -3.98 13.86
CA VAL A 342 -0.39 -4.41 13.01
C VAL A 342 0.02 -5.55 12.07
N LEU A 343 1.22 -5.52 11.50
CA LEU A 343 1.73 -6.60 10.63
C LEU A 343 1.84 -7.96 11.35
N LEU A 344 1.97 -7.95 12.68
CA LEU A 344 1.98 -9.13 13.55
C LEU A 344 0.59 -9.50 14.11
N GLY A 345 -0.45 -8.75 13.73
CA GLY A 345 -1.79 -8.90 14.30
C GLY A 345 -1.86 -8.49 15.77
N LEU A 346 -1.01 -7.55 16.21
CA LEU A 346 -1.01 -6.99 17.56
C LEU A 346 -1.70 -5.61 17.57
N ASN A 347 -2.58 -5.38 18.54
CA ASN A 347 -3.28 -4.10 18.69
C ASN A 347 -2.39 -3.00 19.30
N GLN A 348 -1.34 -3.40 20.02
CA GLN A 348 -0.40 -2.50 20.68
C GLN A 348 1.02 -2.95 20.37
N PRO A 349 1.99 -2.03 20.27
CA PRO A 349 3.38 -2.40 20.08
C PRO A 349 3.86 -3.22 21.29
N PRO A 350 4.51 -4.38 21.07
CA PRO A 350 5.04 -5.17 22.16
C PRO A 350 6.16 -4.40 22.86
N THR A 351 6.35 -4.64 24.15
CA THR A 351 7.54 -4.23 24.91
C THR A 351 8.31 -5.46 25.37
N ARG A 352 9.58 -5.29 25.73
CA ARG A 352 10.38 -6.40 26.27
C ARG A 352 9.70 -7.02 27.50
N ALA A 353 9.26 -6.18 28.44
CA ALA A 353 8.51 -6.60 29.63
C ALA A 353 7.18 -7.31 29.31
N SER A 354 6.43 -6.88 28.28
CA SER A 354 5.20 -7.59 27.88
C SER A 354 5.53 -8.96 27.30
N LEU A 355 6.55 -9.05 26.46
CA LEU A 355 6.94 -10.30 25.80
C LEU A 355 7.48 -11.33 26.80
N LEU A 356 8.27 -10.90 27.79
CA LEU A 356 8.72 -11.78 28.87
C LEU A 356 7.56 -12.33 29.69
N ARG A 357 6.59 -11.49 30.06
CA ARG A 357 5.37 -11.94 30.75
C ARG A 357 4.61 -12.97 29.93
N ASP A 358 4.48 -12.76 28.62
CA ASP A 358 3.77 -13.69 27.72
C ASP A 358 4.50 -15.02 27.56
N ILE A 359 5.83 -15.03 27.49
CA ILE A 359 6.67 -16.25 27.40
C ILE A 359 6.56 -17.09 28.67
N VAL A 360 6.54 -16.46 29.84
CA VAL A 360 6.31 -17.14 31.12
C VAL A 360 4.87 -17.68 31.17
N ARG A 361 3.88 -16.86 30.84
CA ARG A 361 2.46 -17.27 30.83
C ARG A 361 2.19 -18.47 29.91
N MET A 362 2.85 -18.53 28.76
CA MET A 362 2.69 -19.61 27.77
C MET A 362 3.62 -20.82 28.02
N ASN A 363 4.32 -20.82 29.16
CA ASN A 363 5.22 -21.88 29.60
C ASN A 363 6.38 -22.15 28.63
N VAL A 364 6.87 -21.13 27.92
CA VAL A 364 7.94 -21.28 26.93
C VAL A 364 9.30 -21.55 27.61
N VAL A 365 9.53 -20.96 28.79
CA VAL A 365 10.77 -21.14 29.56
C VAL A 365 10.99 -22.63 29.86
N ASN A 366 10.01 -23.30 30.46
CA ASN A 366 10.12 -24.72 30.84
C ASN A 366 10.22 -25.67 29.63
N LEU A 367 9.85 -25.21 28.43
CA LEU A 367 9.99 -25.98 27.19
C LEU A 367 11.39 -25.85 26.56
N ALA A 368 12.15 -24.83 26.93
CA ALA A 368 13.51 -24.64 26.46
C ALA A 368 14.46 -25.66 27.09
N SER A 369 15.67 -25.77 26.56
CA SER A 369 16.75 -26.57 27.12
C SER A 369 17.14 -26.08 28.53
N PRO A 370 17.60 -26.98 29.42
CA PRO A 370 17.97 -26.61 30.80
C PRO A 370 18.95 -25.43 30.87
N GLN A 371 19.93 -25.39 29.96
CA GLN A 371 20.92 -24.31 29.87
C GLN A 371 20.28 -22.93 29.63
N LEU A 372 19.24 -22.86 28.80
CA LEU A 372 18.53 -21.61 28.51
C LEU A 372 17.50 -21.25 29.59
N GLN A 373 17.00 -22.24 30.34
CA GLN A 373 16.19 -21.99 31.54
C GLN A 373 17.02 -21.31 32.63
N GLU A 374 18.24 -21.80 32.87
CA GLU A 374 19.20 -21.19 33.79
C GLU A 374 19.58 -19.78 33.34
N LEU A 375 19.83 -19.58 32.04
CA LEU A 375 20.10 -18.26 31.47
C LEU A 375 18.98 -17.25 31.76
N TYR A 376 17.71 -17.66 31.62
CA TYR A 376 16.56 -16.83 31.98
C TYR A 376 16.58 -16.46 33.48
N SER A 377 16.85 -17.45 34.35
CA SER A 377 16.93 -17.21 35.80
C SER A 377 18.01 -16.18 36.13
N TRP A 378 19.22 -16.33 35.57
CA TRP A 378 20.34 -15.44 35.86
C TRP A 378 20.15 -14.01 35.37
N LEU A 379 19.46 -13.81 34.23
CA LEU A 379 19.26 -12.48 33.65
C LEU A 379 18.06 -11.74 34.22
N GLU A 380 16.97 -12.45 34.55
CA GLU A 380 15.69 -11.81 34.88
C GLU A 380 15.22 -12.03 36.32
N VAL A 381 15.71 -13.06 37.02
CA VAL A 381 15.23 -13.45 38.37
C VAL A 381 16.30 -13.23 39.44
N ASP A 382 17.50 -13.75 39.21
CA ASP A 382 18.55 -13.82 40.20
C ASP A 382 19.39 -12.54 40.26
N PHE A 383 19.70 -12.08 41.47
CA PHE A 383 20.59 -10.94 41.70
C PHE A 383 21.97 -11.42 42.17
N HIS A 384 22.91 -11.59 41.25
CA HIS A 384 24.27 -12.09 41.54
C HIS A 384 25.33 -11.42 40.63
N PRO A 385 25.67 -10.14 40.87
CA PRO A 385 26.52 -9.36 39.96
C PRO A 385 27.92 -9.92 39.77
N LEU A 386 28.49 -10.60 40.76
CA LEU A 386 29.87 -11.10 40.69
C LEU A 386 30.03 -12.34 39.80
N GLU A 387 29.00 -13.18 39.73
CA GLU A 387 29.05 -14.45 39.01
C GLU A 387 28.30 -14.40 37.67
N LEU A 388 27.42 -13.41 37.45
CA LEU A 388 26.55 -13.29 36.28
C LEU A 388 27.29 -13.54 34.96
N CYS A 389 28.32 -12.74 34.65
CA CYS A 389 29.06 -12.87 33.39
C CYS A 389 29.81 -14.20 33.29
N SER A 390 30.21 -14.81 34.40
CA SER A 390 30.86 -16.12 34.38
C SER A 390 29.90 -17.26 34.02
N ARG A 391 28.67 -17.19 34.55
CA ARG A 391 27.61 -18.16 34.27
C ARG A 391 27.09 -18.02 32.84
N VAL A 392 26.88 -16.79 32.37
CA VAL A 392 26.46 -16.56 30.98
C VAL A 392 27.54 -16.98 29.98
N GLN A 393 28.82 -16.79 30.30
CA GLN A 393 29.93 -17.19 29.43
C GLN A 393 29.95 -18.70 29.14
N SER A 394 29.59 -19.57 30.10
CA SER A 394 29.56 -21.03 29.86
C SER A 394 28.45 -21.41 28.87
N VAL A 395 27.31 -20.73 28.94
CA VAL A 395 26.21 -20.91 27.97
C VAL A 395 26.60 -20.37 26.59
N ILE A 396 27.24 -19.20 26.52
CA ILE A 396 27.73 -18.63 25.25
C ILE A 396 28.73 -19.58 24.57
N GLN A 397 29.68 -20.13 25.32
CA GLN A 397 30.63 -21.10 24.77
C GLN A 397 29.91 -22.31 24.18
N THR A 398 28.87 -22.82 24.86
CA THR A 398 28.07 -23.93 24.36
C THR A 398 27.32 -23.57 23.06
N LEU A 399 26.78 -22.35 22.97
CA LEU A 399 26.10 -21.86 21.77
C LEU A 399 27.05 -21.63 20.59
N GLN A 400 28.33 -21.34 20.84
CA GLN A 400 29.35 -21.12 19.82
C GLN A 400 29.97 -22.41 19.26
N VAL A 401 29.80 -23.55 19.92
CA VAL A 401 30.31 -24.85 19.42
C VAL A 401 29.68 -25.24 18.08
N ASP A 402 28.41 -24.86 17.86
CA ASP A 402 27.70 -25.10 16.61
C ASP A 402 27.47 -23.79 15.84
N GLU A 403 28.47 -23.35 15.09
CA GLU A 403 28.39 -22.15 14.24
C GLU A 403 27.28 -22.25 13.17
N THR A 404 26.84 -23.46 12.82
CA THR A 404 25.75 -23.67 11.85
C THR A 404 24.36 -23.46 12.46
N SER A 405 24.28 -23.36 13.79
CA SER A 405 23.02 -23.16 14.51
C SER A 405 22.45 -21.75 14.30
N PRO A 406 21.14 -21.61 14.02
CA PRO A 406 20.48 -20.31 13.95
C PRO A 406 20.43 -19.57 15.30
N LEU A 407 20.93 -20.19 16.38
CA LEU A 407 21.04 -19.58 17.70
C LEU A 407 22.32 -18.73 17.84
N ALA A 408 23.37 -19.02 17.07
CA ALA A 408 24.64 -18.31 17.16
C ALA A 408 24.51 -16.81 16.83
N GLN A 409 23.55 -16.44 15.96
CA GLN A 409 23.28 -15.04 15.60
C GLN A 409 22.91 -14.14 16.79
N TYR A 410 22.41 -14.72 17.89
CA TYR A 410 21.96 -13.96 19.07
C TYR A 410 23.10 -13.64 20.05
N VAL A 411 24.26 -14.30 19.91
CA VAL A 411 25.37 -14.20 20.87
C VAL A 411 25.84 -12.76 21.10
N PRO A 412 26.08 -11.93 20.06
CA PRO A 412 26.56 -10.56 20.28
C PRO A 412 25.56 -9.72 21.08
N ALA A 413 24.27 -9.79 20.73
CA ALA A 413 23.23 -9.04 21.45
C ALA A 413 23.04 -9.54 22.88
N LEU A 414 23.16 -10.85 23.12
CA LEU A 414 23.12 -11.44 24.46
C LEU A 414 24.29 -10.95 25.33
N GLN A 415 25.49 -10.81 24.76
CA GLN A 415 26.64 -10.27 25.46
C GLN A 415 26.37 -8.84 25.93
N ASP A 416 25.92 -7.96 25.04
CA ASP A 416 25.61 -6.57 25.38
C ASP A 416 24.53 -6.46 26.46
N VAL A 417 23.44 -7.22 26.32
CA VAL A 417 22.38 -7.29 27.33
C VAL A 417 22.94 -7.71 28.68
N THR A 418 23.79 -8.74 28.71
CA THR A 418 24.38 -9.24 29.95
C THR A 418 25.30 -8.21 30.60
N LEU A 419 26.05 -7.44 29.81
CA LEU A 419 26.89 -6.35 30.31
C LEU A 419 26.04 -5.22 30.91
N VAL A 420 24.96 -4.80 30.24
CA VAL A 420 24.01 -3.81 30.79
C VAL A 420 23.40 -4.33 32.10
N ARG A 421 22.98 -5.60 32.13
CA ARG A 421 22.47 -6.25 33.36
C ARG A 421 23.50 -6.26 34.49
N LEU A 422 24.76 -6.59 34.19
CA LEU A 422 25.85 -6.52 35.16
C LEU A 422 25.97 -5.12 35.74
N VAL A 423 26.05 -4.09 34.88
CA VAL A 423 26.19 -2.69 35.30
C VAL A 423 25.01 -2.27 36.17
N HIS A 424 23.78 -2.66 35.81
CA HIS A 424 22.58 -2.37 36.59
C HIS A 424 22.58 -3.05 37.97
N GLN A 425 23.03 -4.31 38.07
CA GLN A 425 23.15 -4.99 39.37
C GLN A 425 24.29 -4.39 40.20
N VAL A 426 25.42 -4.04 39.59
CA VAL A 426 26.56 -3.40 40.27
C VAL A 426 26.16 -2.02 40.81
N SER A 427 25.42 -1.20 40.06
CA SER A 427 25.03 0.15 40.49
C SER A 427 24.13 0.15 41.72
N GLN A 428 23.38 -0.93 41.95
CA GLN A 428 22.54 -1.06 43.14
C GLN A 428 23.31 -1.42 44.41
N VAL A 429 24.54 -1.94 44.30
CA VAL A 429 25.35 -2.35 45.47
C VAL A 429 26.54 -1.43 45.69
N TYR A 430 27.13 -0.92 44.60
CA TYR A 430 28.31 -0.08 44.62
C TYR A 430 27.95 1.36 44.32
N GLN A 431 28.39 2.29 45.17
CA GLN A 431 28.37 3.72 44.86
C GLN A 431 29.54 4.11 43.94
N THR A 432 30.69 3.45 44.10
CA THR A 432 31.90 3.69 43.30
C THR A 432 32.66 2.40 43.10
N ILE A 433 33.13 2.16 41.87
CA ILE A 433 33.93 0.98 41.49
C ILE A 433 35.11 1.40 40.63
N GLN A 434 36.26 0.74 40.79
CA GLN A 434 37.39 0.93 39.88
C GLN A 434 37.07 0.34 38.51
N PHE A 435 37.45 1.03 37.43
CA PHE A 435 37.19 0.58 36.06
C PHE A 435 37.83 -0.78 35.76
N ALA A 436 39.05 -1.00 36.24
CA ALA A 436 39.75 -2.29 36.10
C ALA A 436 38.96 -3.44 36.76
N ARG A 437 38.39 -3.20 37.94
CA ARG A 437 37.58 -4.20 38.64
C ARG A 437 36.28 -4.52 37.89
N LEU A 438 35.63 -3.50 37.32
CA LEU A 438 34.44 -3.74 36.50
C LEU A 438 34.79 -4.54 35.24
N LEU A 439 35.95 -4.26 34.62
CA LEU A 439 36.44 -4.99 33.45
C LEU A 439 36.75 -6.47 33.78
N GLU A 440 37.31 -6.77 34.95
CA GLU A 440 37.50 -8.15 35.42
C GLU A 440 36.18 -8.92 35.56
N LEU A 441 35.12 -8.24 36.01
CA LEU A 441 33.79 -8.83 36.12
C LEU A 441 33.16 -9.06 34.72
N ALA A 442 33.39 -8.12 33.81
CA ALA A 442 32.91 -8.17 32.44
C ALA A 442 33.80 -9.07 31.54
N LYS A 443 33.61 -10.39 31.62
CA LYS A 443 34.51 -11.40 30.99
C LYS A 443 34.67 -11.37 29.47
N PHE A 444 33.68 -10.88 28.72
CA PHE A 444 33.64 -10.98 27.25
C PHE A 444 33.55 -9.61 26.56
N THR A 445 34.22 -8.60 27.12
CA THR A 445 34.25 -7.24 26.57
C THR A 445 35.68 -6.67 26.51
N THR A 446 35.84 -5.58 25.77
CA THR A 446 37.06 -4.77 25.78
C THR A 446 36.84 -3.51 26.61
N ALA A 447 37.92 -2.85 27.05
CA ALA A 447 37.83 -1.60 27.81
C ALA A 447 37.01 -0.54 27.07
N PHE A 448 37.29 -0.30 25.78
CA PHE A 448 36.57 0.68 24.98
C PHE A 448 35.11 0.29 24.72
N HIS A 449 34.82 -0.99 24.53
CA HIS A 449 33.45 -1.45 24.34
C HIS A 449 32.61 -1.27 25.60
N LEU A 450 33.16 -1.64 26.77
CA LEU A 450 32.49 -1.43 28.06
C LEU A 450 32.25 0.06 28.33
N GLU A 451 33.25 0.91 28.08
CA GLU A 451 33.11 2.35 28.25
C GLU A 451 32.03 2.93 27.34
N ARG A 452 31.99 2.54 26.06
CA ARG A 452 30.94 2.93 25.12
C ARG A 452 29.55 2.53 25.63
N LEU A 453 29.40 1.31 26.13
CA LEU A 453 28.15 0.81 26.69
C LEU A 453 27.70 1.63 27.91
N LEU A 454 28.63 1.99 28.81
CA LEU A 454 28.33 2.87 29.94
C LEU A 454 27.87 4.25 29.47
N VAL A 455 28.54 4.84 28.48
CA VAL A 455 28.17 6.14 27.90
C VAL A 455 26.79 6.07 27.26
N ASP A 456 26.48 5.00 26.51
CA ASP A 456 25.18 4.80 25.90
C ASP A 456 24.07 4.72 26.97
N CYS A 457 24.28 3.98 28.08
CA CYS A 457 23.32 3.92 29.19
C CYS A 457 23.04 5.29 29.85
N VAL A 458 24.05 6.17 29.92
CA VAL A 458 23.87 7.55 30.41
C VAL A 458 23.13 8.39 29.38
N ARG A 459 23.53 8.29 28.11
CA ARG A 459 23.01 9.11 27.02
C ARG A 459 21.51 8.90 26.77
N TYR A 460 21.02 7.69 26.97
CA TYR A 460 19.59 7.36 26.86
C TYR A 460 18.77 7.63 28.14
N ASN A 461 19.40 8.14 29.21
CA ASN A 461 18.83 8.34 30.55
C ASN A 461 18.32 7.05 31.21
N ASP A 462 18.93 5.91 30.88
CA ASP A 462 18.60 4.62 31.50
C ASP A 462 19.28 4.51 32.89
N MET A 463 20.50 5.02 33.00
CA MET A 463 21.30 4.96 34.23
C MET A 463 22.08 6.25 34.50
N GLN A 464 22.26 6.56 35.79
CA GLN A 464 23.09 7.67 36.25
C GLN A 464 24.50 7.18 36.56
N ILE A 465 25.43 7.41 35.63
CA ILE A 465 26.82 6.95 35.71
C ILE A 465 27.75 8.14 35.44
N ARG A 466 28.76 8.34 36.28
CA ARG A 466 29.83 9.31 36.06
C ARG A 466 31.17 8.58 35.97
N ILE A 467 31.87 8.78 34.86
CA ILE A 467 33.18 8.16 34.60
C ILE A 467 34.28 9.18 34.93
N ASP A 468 35.17 8.84 35.86
CA ASP A 468 36.35 9.65 36.21
C ASP A 468 37.61 8.93 35.71
N HIS A 469 38.19 9.42 34.61
CA HIS A 469 39.42 8.89 34.04
C HIS A 469 40.67 9.22 34.87
N GLY A 470 40.66 10.32 35.63
CA GLY A 470 41.79 10.73 36.47
C GLY A 470 42.01 9.74 37.62
N LYS A 471 40.92 9.32 38.27
CA LYS A 471 40.93 8.29 39.33
C LYS A 471 40.70 6.87 38.81
N ARG A 472 40.38 6.70 37.53
CA ARG A 472 40.01 5.42 36.89
C ARG A 472 38.87 4.71 37.61
N CYS A 473 37.85 5.46 38.02
CA CYS A 473 36.69 4.94 38.72
C CYS A 473 35.37 5.40 38.11
N ILE A 474 34.33 4.63 38.36
CA ILE A 474 32.96 4.88 37.96
C ILE A 474 32.14 5.15 39.20
N HIS A 475 31.34 6.22 39.18
CA HIS A 475 30.41 6.59 40.24
C HIS A 475 28.97 6.38 39.79
N PHE A 476 28.13 5.85 40.66
CA PHE A 476 26.71 5.57 40.38
C PHE A 476 25.78 6.44 41.24
N GLY A 477 24.75 7.03 40.62
CA GLY A 477 23.65 7.69 41.33
C GLY A 477 24.03 8.93 42.16
N VAL A 478 25.06 9.67 41.74
CA VAL A 478 25.57 10.85 42.46
C VAL A 478 24.81 12.14 42.08
N ASP A 479 24.18 12.17 40.91
CA ASP A 479 23.49 13.36 40.41
C ASP A 479 22.02 13.40 40.85
N LEU A 480 21.61 14.49 41.50
CA LEU A 480 20.25 14.73 41.97
C LEU A 480 19.41 15.52 40.97
N SER A 481 20.02 16.04 39.90
CA SER A 481 19.36 16.89 38.91
C SER A 481 18.72 16.09 37.77
N GLU A 482 19.13 14.84 37.58
CA GLU A 482 18.61 13.96 36.55
C GLU A 482 17.56 13.00 37.11
N ALA A 483 16.47 12.79 36.38
CA ALA A 483 15.48 11.78 36.68
C ALA A 483 15.63 10.61 35.70
N GLN A 484 15.51 9.38 36.20
CA GLN A 484 15.39 8.21 35.34
C GLN A 484 14.15 8.33 34.45
N ARG A 485 14.25 7.87 33.20
CA ARG A 485 13.20 8.02 32.20
C ARG A 485 12.01 7.10 32.44
N GLU A 486 12.24 5.91 32.99
CA GLU A 486 11.21 4.91 33.29
C GLU A 486 11.04 4.71 34.80
N ASP A 487 9.79 4.66 35.26
CA ASP A 487 9.45 4.49 36.67
C ASP A 487 9.67 3.04 37.19
N HIS A 488 9.89 2.07 36.30
CA HIS A 488 10.08 0.66 36.67
C HIS A 488 11.29 0.07 35.94
N PRO A 489 12.39 -0.21 36.65
CA PRO A 489 13.54 -0.89 36.05
C PRO A 489 13.14 -2.30 35.62
N ASP A 490 13.56 -2.70 34.43
CA ASP A 490 13.44 -4.09 33.94
C ASP A 490 14.46 -4.98 34.69
N GLY A 491 14.09 -6.22 35.04
CA GLY A 491 14.98 -7.22 35.66
C GLY A 491 15.05 -7.19 37.20
N PRO A 492 16.01 -7.88 37.82
CA PRO A 492 16.08 -8.01 39.27
C PRO A 492 16.52 -6.70 39.93
N VAL A 493 15.69 -6.19 40.85
CA VAL A 493 15.93 -4.97 41.63
C VAL A 493 16.00 -5.33 43.11
N LEU A 494 17.16 -5.07 43.71
CA LEU A 494 17.41 -5.18 45.14
C LEU A 494 17.03 -3.90 45.88
N GLN A 495 17.49 -2.75 45.40
CA GLN A 495 17.20 -1.44 46.00
C GLN A 495 17.22 -0.31 44.97
N ALA A 496 16.46 0.75 45.26
CA ALA A 496 16.48 1.97 44.46
C ALA A 496 17.83 2.70 44.58
N MET A 497 18.23 3.38 43.51
CA MET A 497 19.43 4.22 43.49
C MET A 497 19.32 5.36 44.54
N PRO A 498 20.45 5.86 45.08
CA PRO A 498 20.42 6.92 46.10
C PRO A 498 19.66 8.19 45.68
N SER A 499 19.79 8.61 44.42
CA SER A 499 19.05 9.72 43.83
C SER A 499 17.53 9.51 43.85
N GLU A 500 17.08 8.30 43.49
CA GLU A 500 15.66 7.94 43.50
C GLU A 500 15.10 7.82 44.92
N GLN A 501 15.89 7.35 45.88
CA GLN A 501 15.50 7.33 47.30
C GLN A 501 15.21 8.74 47.82
N ILE A 502 15.99 9.74 47.39
CA ILE A 502 15.78 11.16 47.74
C ILE A 502 14.52 11.68 47.04
N ARG A 503 14.35 11.40 45.73
CA ARG A 503 13.17 11.83 44.95
C ARG A 503 11.87 11.28 45.53
N CYS A 504 11.84 10.00 45.88
CA CYS A 504 10.67 9.30 46.43
C CYS A 504 10.54 9.39 47.95
N GLN A 505 11.38 10.16 48.65
CA GLN A 505 11.44 10.18 50.12
C GLN A 505 10.09 10.50 50.77
N LEU A 506 9.39 11.53 50.28
CA LEU A 506 8.10 11.96 50.83
C LEU A 506 7.00 10.92 50.61
N VAL A 507 6.99 10.27 49.44
CA VAL A 507 6.03 9.20 49.11
C VAL A 507 6.27 7.99 50.01
N ASN A 508 7.53 7.58 50.18
CA ASN A 508 7.90 6.48 51.06
C ASN A 508 7.54 6.78 52.51
N MET A 509 7.82 7.99 52.99
CA MET A 509 7.45 8.44 54.33
C MET A 509 5.92 8.43 54.52
N ALA A 510 5.16 8.96 53.57
CA ALA A 510 3.70 8.96 53.62
C ALA A 510 3.13 7.53 53.63
N ASN A 511 3.66 6.63 52.81
CA ASN A 511 3.25 5.22 52.75
C ASN A 511 3.50 4.49 54.08
N VAL A 512 4.69 4.65 54.66
CA VAL A 512 5.04 4.04 55.95
C VAL A 512 4.18 4.62 57.07
N LEU A 513 3.97 5.94 57.09
CA LEU A 513 3.14 6.61 58.09
C LEU A 513 1.67 6.19 57.98
N HIS A 514 1.11 6.08 56.76
CA HIS A 514 -0.23 5.54 56.53
C HIS A 514 -0.38 4.09 57.00
N ARG A 515 0.62 3.24 56.75
CA ARG A 515 0.65 1.86 57.24
C ARG A 515 0.71 1.83 58.77
N ALA A 516 1.58 2.64 59.37
CA ALA A 516 1.73 2.73 60.82
C ALA A 516 0.43 3.19 61.51
N ILE A 517 -0.23 4.24 60.99
CA ILE A 517 -1.54 4.69 61.50
C ILE A 517 -2.57 3.56 61.42
N SER A 518 -2.57 2.79 60.32
CA SER A 518 -3.52 1.70 60.13
C SER A 518 -3.30 0.55 61.13
N VAL A 519 -2.06 0.33 61.58
CA VAL A 519 -1.73 -0.66 62.63
C VAL A 519 -2.06 -0.13 64.03
N ILE A 520 -1.71 1.13 64.33
CA ILE A 520 -1.91 1.74 65.66
C ILE A 520 -3.41 1.90 65.97
N ASN A 521 -4.22 2.31 64.99
CA ASN A 521 -5.64 2.54 65.20
C ASN A 521 -6.49 2.05 64.02
N PRO A 522 -6.69 0.72 63.90
CA PRO A 522 -7.45 0.13 62.79
C PRO A 522 -8.92 0.55 62.80
N ASN A 523 -9.49 0.80 63.99
CA ASN A 523 -10.92 1.08 64.16
C ASN A 523 -11.29 2.55 63.94
N LYS A 524 -10.35 3.50 64.06
CA LYS A 524 -10.65 4.93 63.84
C LYS A 524 -11.18 5.20 62.44
N ARG A 525 -10.52 4.68 61.41
CA ARG A 525 -11.00 4.81 60.02
C ARG A 525 -12.33 4.10 59.78
N LYS A 526 -12.62 3.02 60.52
CA LYS A 526 -13.91 2.32 60.44
C LYS A 526 -15.02 3.20 61.04
N GLN A 527 -14.80 3.75 62.23
CA GLN A 527 -15.73 4.64 62.91
C GLN A 527 -15.98 5.95 62.13
N GLU A 528 -14.94 6.57 61.58
CA GLU A 528 -15.08 7.76 60.72
C GLU A 528 -15.87 7.44 59.45
N ARG A 529 -15.56 6.32 58.77
CA ARG A 529 -16.32 5.87 57.60
C ARG A 529 -17.78 5.57 57.93
N GLU A 530 -18.05 4.97 59.09
CA GLU A 530 -19.40 4.63 59.52
C GLU A 530 -20.22 5.88 59.87
N LYS A 531 -19.61 6.89 60.49
CA LYS A 531 -20.22 8.22 60.69
C LYS A 531 -20.54 8.90 59.36
N ILE A 532 -19.59 8.93 58.42
CA ILE A 532 -19.80 9.53 57.09
C ILE A 532 -20.89 8.77 56.32
N ARG A 533 -20.86 7.43 56.36
CA ARG A 533 -21.89 6.59 55.74
C ARG A 533 -23.26 6.88 56.32
N ASN A 534 -23.40 6.97 57.64
CA ASN A 534 -24.68 7.27 58.28
C ASN A 534 -25.18 8.67 57.90
N ALA A 535 -24.29 9.67 57.84
CA ALA A 535 -24.65 11.02 57.37
C ALA A 535 -25.10 11.01 55.89
N MET A 536 -24.40 10.28 55.01
CA MET A 536 -24.78 10.13 53.60
C MET A 536 -26.13 9.42 53.44
N VAL A 537 -26.37 8.37 54.23
CA VAL A 537 -27.64 7.64 54.22
C VAL A 537 -28.78 8.53 54.71
N ALA A 538 -28.58 9.27 55.81
CA ALA A 538 -29.55 10.23 56.31
C ALA A 538 -29.87 11.30 55.26
N LEU A 539 -28.84 11.90 54.66
CA LEU A 539 -29.01 12.88 53.59
C LEU A 539 -29.79 12.29 52.41
N TYR A 540 -29.48 11.06 51.98
CA TYR A 540 -30.26 10.39 50.94
C TYR A 540 -31.73 10.22 51.33
N HIS A 541 -32.03 9.82 52.56
CA HIS A 541 -33.42 9.70 53.02
C HIS A 541 -34.17 11.03 53.05
N GLU A 542 -33.47 12.14 53.35
CA GLU A 542 -34.02 13.50 53.31
C GLU A 542 -34.24 13.99 51.87
N THR A 543 -33.33 13.69 50.94
CA THR A 543 -33.35 14.27 49.59
C THR A 543 -33.99 13.38 48.52
N LYS A 544 -34.14 12.05 48.75
CA LYS A 544 -34.56 11.09 47.72
C LYS A 544 -35.87 11.46 47.03
N VAL A 545 -36.86 11.97 47.76
CA VAL A 545 -38.17 12.33 47.20
C VAL A 545 -38.07 13.60 46.36
N LYS A 546 -37.34 14.60 46.86
CA LYS A 546 -37.11 15.87 46.15
C LYS A 546 -36.32 15.67 44.86
N GLU A 547 -35.25 14.88 44.90
CA GLU A 547 -34.46 14.56 43.71
C GLU A 547 -35.26 13.68 42.73
N HIS A 548 -36.07 12.74 43.21
CA HIS A 548 -36.96 11.96 42.34
C HIS A 548 -37.97 12.86 41.59
N GLN A 549 -38.63 13.79 42.30
CA GLN A 549 -39.52 14.77 41.67
C GLN A 549 -38.80 15.64 40.66
N ARG A 550 -37.62 16.16 41.00
CA ARG A 550 -36.79 16.96 40.10
C ARG A 550 -36.37 16.19 38.84
N ILE A 551 -36.08 14.89 38.95
CA ILE A 551 -35.75 14.04 37.81
C ILE A 551 -36.98 13.83 36.92
N LEU A 552 -38.17 13.60 37.49
CA LEU A 552 -39.43 13.48 36.75
C LEU A 552 -39.79 14.79 36.02
N GLU A 553 -39.66 15.94 36.70
CA GLU A 553 -39.84 17.27 36.08
C GLU A 553 -38.86 17.48 34.94
N ARG A 554 -37.58 17.10 35.13
CA ARG A 554 -36.57 17.17 34.07
C ARG A 554 -36.90 16.24 32.91
N GLN A 555 -37.41 15.03 33.16
CA GLN A 555 -37.86 14.11 32.13
C GLN A 555 -38.98 14.75 31.31
N LEU A 556 -39.98 15.35 31.96
CA LEU A 556 -41.08 16.05 31.31
C LEU A 556 -40.56 17.19 30.41
N ILE A 557 -39.63 18.00 30.89
CA ILE A 557 -39.01 19.09 30.10
C ILE A 557 -38.26 18.53 28.89
N ILE A 558 -37.54 17.41 29.05
CA ILE A 558 -36.81 16.77 27.95
C ILE A 558 -37.79 16.19 26.91
N GLU A 559 -38.86 15.53 27.35
CA GLU A 559 -39.92 14.99 26.48
C GLU A 559 -40.56 16.12 25.66
N GLN A 560 -40.99 17.20 26.31
CA GLN A 560 -41.56 18.38 25.66
C GLN A 560 -40.58 19.03 24.67
N ARG A 561 -39.29 19.07 25.02
CA ARG A 561 -38.26 19.61 24.13
C ARG A 561 -37.98 18.70 22.94
N LYS A 562 -38.02 17.37 23.10
CA LYS A 562 -37.94 16.42 21.99
C LYS A 562 -39.11 16.59 21.03
N GLU A 563 -40.34 16.62 21.57
CA GLU A 563 -41.53 16.86 20.75
C GLU A 563 -41.46 18.20 20.01
N TYR A 564 -40.98 19.26 20.66
CA TYR A 564 -40.81 20.56 20.02
C TYR A 564 -39.77 20.49 18.88
N ILE A 565 -38.63 19.83 19.10
CA ILE A 565 -37.59 19.67 18.08
C ILE A 565 -38.09 18.80 16.92
N GLU A 566 -38.82 17.71 17.19
CA GLU A 566 -39.46 16.90 16.15
C GLU A 566 -40.45 17.73 15.34
N ARG A 567 -41.34 18.50 15.98
CA ARG A 567 -42.28 19.38 15.28
C ARG A 567 -41.56 20.41 14.40
N VAL A 568 -40.50 21.04 14.91
CA VAL A 568 -39.69 22.01 14.15
C VAL A 568 -38.99 21.33 12.97
N ASN A 569 -38.46 20.12 13.16
CA ASN A 569 -37.82 19.36 12.08
C ASN A 569 -38.84 18.93 11.01
N THR A 570 -40.03 18.46 11.41
CA THR A 570 -41.09 18.11 10.45
C THR A 570 -41.54 19.33 9.66
N ILE A 571 -41.74 20.49 10.31
CA ILE A 571 -42.06 21.74 9.61
C ILE A 571 -40.94 22.13 8.63
N ARG A 572 -39.68 21.99 9.04
CA ARG A 572 -38.52 22.29 8.18
C ARG A 572 -38.43 21.34 6.99
N GLU A 573 -38.65 20.04 7.19
CA GLU A 573 -38.68 19.04 6.12
C GLU A 573 -39.83 19.32 5.15
N GLU A 574 -41.03 19.68 5.65
CA GLU A 574 -42.16 20.09 4.80
C GLU A 574 -41.85 21.37 4.00
N GLU A 575 -41.20 22.37 4.60
CA GLU A 575 -40.79 23.59 3.90
C GLU A 575 -39.69 23.33 2.86
N GLU A 576 -38.75 22.43 3.14
CA GLU A 576 -37.72 22.01 2.18
C GLU A 576 -38.34 21.22 1.03
N LEU A 577 -39.32 20.33 1.31
CA LEU A 577 -40.07 19.60 0.30
C LEU A 577 -40.91 20.55 -0.57
N ARG A 578 -41.63 21.50 0.03
CA ARG A 578 -42.38 22.54 -0.70
C ARG A 578 -41.46 23.39 -1.57
N ARG A 579 -40.30 23.80 -1.07
CA ARG A 579 -39.31 24.52 -1.87
C ARG A 579 -38.80 23.68 -3.04
N GLN A 580 -38.55 22.40 -2.86
CA GLN A 580 -38.16 21.49 -3.95
C GLN A 580 -39.28 21.33 -4.98
N GLU A 581 -40.53 21.18 -4.54
CA GLU A 581 -41.70 21.11 -5.44
C GLU A 581 -41.93 22.41 -6.21
N GLU A 582 -41.75 23.57 -5.58
CA GLU A 582 -41.82 24.87 -6.24
C GLU A 582 -40.70 25.03 -7.27
N LEU A 583 -39.48 24.63 -6.94
CA LEU A 583 -38.33 24.64 -7.87
C LEU A 583 -38.58 23.69 -9.05
N HIS A 584 -39.14 22.50 -8.80
CA HIS A 584 -39.50 21.55 -9.84
C HIS A 584 -40.64 22.09 -10.73
N ARG A 585 -41.66 22.71 -10.14
CA ARG A 585 -42.72 23.39 -10.90
C ARG A 585 -42.16 24.54 -11.74
N GLN A 586 -41.25 25.34 -11.20
CA GLN A 586 -40.58 26.41 -11.96
C GLN A 586 -39.73 25.85 -13.11
N GLN A 587 -39.03 24.73 -12.91
CA GLN A 587 -38.29 24.04 -13.97
C GLN A 587 -39.22 23.50 -15.06
N MET A 588 -40.35 22.87 -14.69
CA MET A 588 -41.35 22.39 -15.64
C MET A 588 -41.98 23.54 -16.45
N ILE A 589 -42.31 24.67 -15.79
CA ILE A 589 -42.81 25.88 -16.47
C ILE A 589 -41.74 26.48 -17.38
N ALA A 590 -40.47 26.50 -16.96
CA ALA A 590 -39.36 26.99 -17.79
C ALA A 590 -39.12 26.09 -19.02
N GLU A 591 -39.22 24.77 -18.85
CA GLU A 591 -39.11 23.81 -19.95
C GLU A 591 -40.29 23.91 -20.92
N GLN A 592 -41.52 24.05 -20.40
CA GLN A 592 -42.71 24.34 -21.22
C GLN A 592 -42.57 25.66 -21.97
N ARG A 593 -42.11 26.74 -21.31
CA ARG A 593 -41.84 28.02 -21.99
C ARG A 593 -40.77 27.89 -23.06
N ARG A 594 -39.72 27.07 -22.84
CA ARG A 594 -38.70 26.81 -23.87
C ARG A 594 -39.30 26.08 -25.07
N LEU A 595 -40.15 25.07 -24.82
CA LEU A 595 -40.86 24.33 -25.85
C LEU A 595 -41.89 25.19 -26.61
N GLU A 596 -42.59 26.09 -25.91
CA GLU A 596 -43.50 27.07 -26.51
C GLU A 596 -42.75 28.10 -27.34
N GLN A 597 -41.63 28.64 -26.86
CA GLN A 597 -40.76 29.51 -27.65
C GLN A 597 -40.21 28.80 -28.88
N GLU A 598 -39.83 27.53 -28.77
CA GLU A 598 -39.37 26.74 -29.91
C GLU A 598 -40.52 26.45 -30.91
N ARG A 599 -41.76 26.26 -30.42
CA ARG A 599 -42.97 26.15 -31.27
C ARG A 599 -43.32 27.47 -31.93
N GLU A 600 -43.34 28.58 -31.19
CA GLU A 600 -43.58 29.92 -31.71
C GLU A 600 -42.50 30.33 -32.72
N GLU A 601 -41.24 29.96 -32.52
CA GLU A 601 -40.18 30.25 -33.48
C GLU A 601 -40.33 29.39 -34.75
N ARG A 602 -40.77 28.13 -34.64
CA ARG A 602 -41.14 27.31 -35.80
C ARG A 602 -42.38 27.82 -36.52
N GLU A 603 -43.40 28.25 -35.78
CA GLU A 603 -44.61 28.84 -36.37
C GLU A 603 -44.34 30.21 -36.99
N ARG A 604 -43.53 31.07 -36.35
CA ARG A 604 -43.05 32.32 -36.95
C ARG A 604 -42.24 32.05 -38.22
N LYS A 605 -41.37 31.04 -38.23
CA LYS A 605 -40.64 30.65 -39.46
C LYS A 605 -41.59 30.14 -40.54
N ARG A 606 -42.64 29.38 -40.19
CA ARG A 606 -43.68 28.95 -41.15
C ARG A 606 -44.51 30.13 -41.67
N GLN A 607 -45.03 30.98 -40.79
CA GLN A 607 -45.79 32.17 -41.15
C GLN A 607 -44.94 33.15 -41.97
N GLN A 608 -43.67 33.37 -41.61
CA GLN A 608 -42.75 34.16 -42.43
C GLN A 608 -42.55 33.53 -43.80
N SER A 609 -42.39 32.20 -43.91
CA SER A 609 -42.28 31.53 -45.21
C SER A 609 -43.56 31.62 -46.05
N GLU A 610 -44.74 31.54 -45.43
CA GLU A 610 -46.03 31.70 -46.11
C GLU A 610 -46.26 33.15 -46.53
N ILE A 611 -45.96 34.12 -45.67
CA ILE A 611 -46.05 35.55 -45.99
C ILE A 611 -45.04 35.91 -47.09
N GLN A 612 -43.83 35.35 -47.08
CA GLN A 612 -42.85 35.55 -48.15
C GLN A 612 -43.38 34.98 -49.48
N GLN A 613 -43.96 33.77 -49.47
CA GLN A 613 -44.55 33.18 -50.67
C GLN A 613 -45.77 33.95 -51.19
N ILE A 614 -46.60 34.53 -50.30
CA ILE A 614 -47.74 35.37 -50.69
C ILE A 614 -47.25 36.72 -51.24
N LYS A 615 -46.23 37.34 -50.62
CA LYS A 615 -45.62 38.58 -51.12
C LYS A 615 -44.96 38.37 -52.48
N ASP A 616 -44.23 37.27 -52.69
CA ASP A 616 -43.62 36.95 -53.98
C ASP A 616 -44.68 36.72 -55.06
N ARG A 617 -45.81 36.08 -54.71
CA ARG A 617 -46.94 35.87 -55.64
C ARG A 617 -47.63 37.19 -55.99
N HIS A 618 -47.89 38.04 -55.00
CA HIS A 618 -48.55 39.34 -55.20
C HIS A 618 -47.64 40.35 -55.92
N LEU A 619 -46.33 40.32 -55.67
CA LEU A 619 -45.34 41.11 -56.41
C LEU A 619 -45.35 40.71 -57.89
N LYS A 620 -45.41 39.40 -58.18
CA LYS A 620 -45.43 38.87 -59.55
C LYS A 620 -46.73 39.24 -60.30
N GLU A 621 -47.89 39.10 -59.65
CA GLU A 621 -49.19 39.48 -60.23
C GLU A 621 -49.30 41.00 -60.48
N LYS A 622 -48.76 41.84 -59.58
CA LYS A 622 -48.70 43.30 -59.77
C LYS A 622 -47.69 43.71 -60.85
N LEU A 623 -46.53 43.05 -60.95
CA LEU A 623 -45.57 43.27 -62.03
C LEU A 623 -46.18 42.95 -63.40
N ASP A 624 -46.93 41.85 -63.49
CA ASP A 624 -47.62 41.45 -64.71
C ASP A 624 -48.71 42.47 -65.10
N GLN A 625 -49.47 43.01 -64.14
CA GLN A 625 -50.43 44.10 -64.41
C GLN A 625 -49.77 45.41 -64.87
N ILE A 626 -48.62 45.78 -64.31
CA ILE A 626 -47.87 46.97 -64.70
C ILE A 626 -47.20 46.78 -66.08
N SER A 627 -46.83 45.55 -66.45
CA SER A 627 -46.26 45.24 -67.78
C SER A 627 -47.25 45.39 -68.95
N LEU A 628 -48.55 45.38 -68.65
CA LEU A 628 -49.65 45.46 -69.62
C LEU A 628 -50.05 46.90 -69.98
N THR A 629 -49.63 47.92 -69.21
CA THR A 629 -49.84 49.33 -69.54
C THR A 629 -48.66 49.88 -70.37
N THR A 630 -48.96 50.68 -71.40
CA THR A 630 -47.92 51.28 -72.28
C THR A 630 -46.96 52.21 -71.53
N HIS A 631 -47.36 52.72 -70.37
CA HIS A 631 -46.53 53.55 -69.49
C HIS A 631 -45.61 52.70 -68.60
N GLY A 632 -46.08 51.55 -68.08
CA GLY A 632 -45.28 50.64 -67.25
C GLY A 632 -44.10 50.00 -67.99
N GLN A 633 -44.23 49.72 -69.29
CA GLN A 633 -43.13 49.19 -70.11
C GLN A 633 -41.93 50.16 -70.28
N LYS A 634 -42.14 51.48 -70.16
CA LYS A 634 -41.04 52.46 -70.21
C LYS A 634 -40.26 52.56 -68.90
N VAL A 635 -40.93 52.33 -67.78
CA VAL A 635 -40.32 52.35 -66.44
C VAL A 635 -39.54 51.05 -66.18
N LEU A 636 -40.11 49.89 -66.54
CA LEU A 636 -39.45 48.59 -66.45
C LEU A 636 -38.17 48.46 -67.29
N LYS A 637 -38.03 49.20 -68.40
CA LYS A 637 -36.82 49.23 -69.23
C LYS A 637 -35.64 50.03 -68.64
N LYS A 638 -35.85 50.79 -67.55
CA LYS A 638 -34.82 51.63 -66.93
C LYS A 638 -34.30 51.10 -65.59
N LEU A 639 -34.72 49.91 -65.15
CA LEU A 639 -34.32 49.29 -63.87
C LEU A 639 -33.74 47.89 -64.11
N ASP A 640 -32.65 47.55 -63.41
CA ASP A 640 -31.99 46.23 -63.44
C ASP A 640 -32.71 45.19 -62.56
N GLU A 641 -32.51 43.90 -62.85
CA GLU A 641 -33.18 42.76 -62.18
C GLU A 641 -32.96 42.71 -60.65
N ASP A 642 -31.86 43.25 -60.15
CA ASP A 642 -31.52 43.29 -58.72
C ASP A 642 -32.17 44.46 -57.95
N ASP A 643 -32.56 45.53 -58.65
CA ASP A 643 -33.30 46.65 -58.05
C ASP A 643 -34.80 46.34 -57.94
N ILE A 644 -35.32 45.51 -58.86
CA ILE A 644 -36.72 45.04 -58.86
C ILE A 644 -37.01 44.14 -57.66
N LYS A 645 -36.02 43.38 -57.16
CA LYS A 645 -36.17 42.52 -55.98
C LYS A 645 -36.09 43.24 -54.63
N LYS A 646 -35.60 44.48 -54.60
CA LYS A 646 -35.41 45.27 -53.37
C LYS A 646 -36.54 46.28 -53.11
N LEU A 647 -37.39 46.54 -54.09
CA LEU A 647 -38.45 47.55 -54.00
C LEU A 647 -39.81 46.89 -53.69
N ASP A 648 -40.50 47.41 -52.67
CA ASP A 648 -41.82 46.91 -52.26
C ASP A 648 -42.91 47.36 -53.25
N ALA A 649 -44.00 46.59 -53.36
CA ALA A 649 -45.05 46.81 -54.37
C ALA A 649 -45.73 48.20 -54.26
N GLU A 650 -45.75 48.80 -53.06
CA GLU A 650 -46.23 50.17 -52.82
C GLU A 650 -45.25 51.25 -53.30
N GLN A 651 -43.94 51.00 -53.28
CA GLN A 651 -42.94 51.97 -53.73
C GLN A 651 -42.85 52.05 -55.26
N ILE A 652 -43.13 50.95 -55.94
CA ILE A 652 -43.24 50.92 -57.41
C ILE A 652 -44.48 51.70 -57.86
N ALA A 653 -45.63 51.51 -57.18
CA ALA A 653 -46.84 52.27 -57.44
C ALA A 653 -46.72 53.77 -57.06
N ALA A 654 -45.96 54.11 -56.01
CA ALA A 654 -45.69 55.49 -55.63
C ALA A 654 -44.82 56.23 -56.66
N ARG A 655 -43.80 55.57 -57.23
CA ARG A 655 -42.99 56.13 -58.32
C ARG A 655 -43.80 56.31 -59.61
N GLU A 656 -44.70 55.39 -59.92
CA GLU A 656 -45.66 55.55 -61.03
C GLU A 656 -46.57 56.76 -60.79
N ALA A 657 -47.11 56.92 -59.58
CA ALA A 657 -47.95 58.06 -59.22
C ALA A 657 -47.19 59.40 -59.20
N GLU A 658 -45.90 59.41 -58.85
CA GLU A 658 -45.04 60.60 -58.83
C GLU A 658 -44.68 61.06 -60.25
N GLU A 659 -44.34 60.14 -61.17
CA GLU A 659 -44.18 60.44 -62.60
C GLU A 659 -45.49 60.95 -63.21
N LEU A 660 -46.62 60.33 -62.86
CA LEU A 660 -47.94 60.76 -63.33
C LEU A 660 -48.34 62.14 -62.77
N GLN A 661 -47.95 62.47 -61.53
CA GLN A 661 -48.11 63.81 -60.97
C GLN A 661 -47.15 64.83 -61.60
N LYS A 662 -45.93 64.42 -61.98
CA LYS A 662 -44.99 65.27 -62.73
C LYS A 662 -45.54 65.59 -64.11
N GLU A 663 -46.02 64.60 -64.87
CA GLU A 663 -46.68 64.83 -66.15
C GLU A 663 -47.93 65.72 -65.98
N ARG A 664 -48.73 65.50 -64.92
CA ARG A 664 -49.91 66.33 -64.66
C ARG A 664 -49.55 67.76 -64.23
N ARG A 665 -48.44 67.97 -63.53
CA ARG A 665 -47.88 69.30 -63.21
C ARG A 665 -47.28 69.97 -64.43
N GLU A 666 -46.63 69.24 -65.33
CA GLU A 666 -46.16 69.76 -66.62
C GLU A 666 -47.34 70.11 -67.54
N LEU A 667 -48.42 69.32 -67.51
CA LEU A 667 -49.67 69.64 -68.22
C LEU A 667 -50.37 70.87 -67.60
N GLN A 668 -50.38 71.00 -66.27
CA GLN A 668 -50.90 72.19 -65.58
C GLN A 668 -50.01 73.42 -65.75
N GLN A 669 -48.68 73.27 -65.87
CA GLN A 669 -47.79 74.36 -66.24
C GLN A 669 -47.99 74.73 -67.71
N LYS A 670 -48.22 73.77 -68.62
CA LYS A 670 -48.63 74.05 -70.00
C LYS A 670 -49.97 74.78 -70.06
N LEU A 671 -50.97 74.37 -69.29
CA LEU A 671 -52.28 75.03 -69.14
C LEU A 671 -52.24 76.38 -68.41
N LYS A 672 -51.22 76.65 -67.58
CA LYS A 672 -50.98 77.98 -66.97
C LYS A 672 -50.10 78.89 -67.84
N SER A 673 -49.31 78.29 -68.75
CA SER A 673 -48.48 79.00 -69.75
C SER A 673 -49.25 79.32 -71.02
N GLN A 674 -50.26 78.51 -71.36
CA GLN A 674 -51.38 78.92 -72.17
C GLN A 674 -52.24 79.84 -71.31
N GLU A 675 -52.49 81.04 -71.80
CA GLU A 675 -53.78 81.68 -71.58
C GLU A 675 -54.05 82.25 -70.17
N LYS A 676 -53.09 82.79 -69.40
CA LYS A 676 -52.14 83.88 -69.71
C LYS A 676 -51.95 84.20 -71.21
N LYS A 677 -53.03 84.68 -71.81
CA LYS A 677 -53.18 85.39 -73.08
C LYS A 677 -54.53 86.06 -73.06
#